data_AF-A0AAE0VMG4-F1
#
_entry.id   AF-A0AAE0VMG4-F1
#
_cell.length_a   1.000
_cell.length_b   1.000
_cell.length_c   1.000
_cell.angle_alpha   90.00
_cell.angle_beta   90.00
_cell.angle_gamma   90.00
#
_symmetry.space_group_name_H-M   'P 1'
#
loop_
_entity.id
_entity.type
_entity.pdbx_description
1 polymer ?
#
loop_
_entity_poly.entity_id
_entity_poly.type
_entity_poly.pdbx_seq_one_letter_code
_entity_poly.pdbx_strand_id
1 'polypeptide(L)'
;MSDKSKDTAKKIMVGTIIACIIIFLISTSFKSTYLDQIAESTFGKNYIAQYGKTYPDIIQRVDTQLGIYSKMRSDLIISLILVIAFTLSVYYFITKKLGKTVFQTILFGLVVFDFGRASAPMLAEIKVPQSKTKLLPKSTAEPDYVNFIKQDYAEYRVLPYVSEPSSAAFTGFSIESVDGYHPAKLRIYQDLMDVFADGVTQKPRFFDNPLLMELLNIKYIILDQASLIPNFQVVFNGSKVVLKNNNNALRYWFVDSVFVQSDLQIIKSIKEQSFNPKTVAFITNNGSTLPPISPTDSASSIKVIERTAHKVTLSTFVPKGNHFMFIGEIFYPVGWKCYIDGVPTEIFKTNYAFRGIVVPEGNHTITMVYEDSIIKTFRPFAIFANLTTFVALLLSLFFVADSYRKKYLKSKNVVSKEESSGSPFTKTPQVGPVRLRHILNTFSSFDQLEDASPNDFEKIDGIGTSLANTLSNFWKNKTFTEEVKAVAYKQLELMEKQNVYLLTIRDTLYPKLLKEIYDPPIYLFVRGSIEVLSSFSIAVVGTRYPTDYGKRITKIMSDYLISKNVTIVSGLAYGIDTIAHQVACSLNGCTIAVLGSGVDQTYTDPKGIISNKMLEKGAIISEEFIGTPPVAENFPKRNRIISGLTQATLVIESAIDGGAMITAKHANEQNREVFAVPGSIFSKKSEGTNKLIQSGAKVILEPNDILSDFQQTPQNKEQLDTPPRKQSDQDNQLTLNLSFDEQRIINLIKPNPIHIDKIIELSGLNISNVQLILFELELKSIIQQTNGKYYQLI
;
A
#
# COMPACT_ATOMS: atom_id res chain seq x y z
N MET A 1 -15.71 30.14 3.58
CA MET A 1 -16.05 30.27 2.15
C MET A 1 -16.62 31.65 1.91
N SER A 2 -16.08 32.38 0.95
CA SER A 2 -16.60 33.69 0.54
C SER A 2 -17.95 33.54 -0.17
N ASP A 3 -18.79 34.58 -0.18
CA ASP A 3 -20.10 34.51 -0.85
C ASP A 3 -19.99 34.24 -2.37
N LYS A 4 -18.88 34.70 -2.98
CA LYS A 4 -18.53 34.37 -4.38
C LYS A 4 -18.39 32.87 -4.63
N SER A 5 -17.87 32.12 -3.66
CA SER A 5 -17.69 30.67 -3.77
C SER A 5 -19.02 29.89 -3.63
N LYS A 6 -19.96 30.40 -2.82
CA LYS A 6 -21.32 29.83 -2.70
C LYS A 6 -22.15 30.08 -3.96
N ASP A 7 -22.04 31.28 -4.55
CA ASP A 7 -22.71 31.63 -5.81
C ASP A 7 -22.20 30.76 -6.97
N THR A 8 -20.89 30.53 -7.03
CA THR A 8 -20.28 29.64 -8.03
C THR A 8 -20.78 28.20 -7.89
N ALA A 9 -20.82 27.66 -6.66
CA ALA A 9 -21.34 26.32 -6.40
C ALA A 9 -22.83 26.18 -6.78
N LYS A 10 -23.62 27.24 -6.57
CA LYS A 10 -25.04 27.28 -6.97
C LYS A 10 -25.20 27.23 -8.49
N LYS A 11 -24.42 28.02 -9.23
CA LYS A 11 -24.41 28.03 -10.70
C LYS A 11 -24.04 26.66 -11.28
N ILE A 12 -23.02 26.02 -10.72
CA ILE A 12 -22.61 24.66 -11.12
C ILE A 12 -23.75 23.67 -10.88
N MET A 13 -24.34 23.66 -9.68
CA MET A 13 -25.46 22.77 -9.36
C MET A 13 -26.63 22.93 -10.33
N VAL A 14 -27.08 24.17 -10.57
CA VAL A 14 -28.19 24.46 -11.49
C VAL A 14 -27.84 24.03 -12.91
N GLY A 15 -26.63 24.34 -13.39
CA GLY A 15 -26.16 23.93 -14.72
C GLY A 15 -26.14 22.41 -14.90
N THR A 16 -25.65 21.65 -13.92
CA THR A 16 -25.63 20.18 -13.97
C THR A 16 -27.03 19.60 -14.01
N ILE A 17 -27.98 20.12 -13.21
CA ILE A 17 -29.36 19.65 -13.19
C ILE A 17 -30.03 19.90 -14.54
N ILE A 18 -29.88 21.12 -15.10
CA ILE A 18 -30.43 21.46 -16.42
C ILE A 18 -29.85 20.55 -17.51
N ALA A 19 -28.53 20.32 -17.51
CA ALA A 19 -27.89 19.42 -18.46
C ALA A 19 -28.44 17.99 -18.34
N CYS A 20 -28.63 17.48 -17.12
CA CYS A 20 -29.21 16.15 -16.90
C CYS A 20 -30.65 16.05 -17.43
N ILE A 21 -31.46 17.10 -17.25
CA ILE A 21 -32.83 17.15 -17.77
C ILE A 21 -32.82 17.19 -19.31
N ILE A 22 -31.93 17.97 -19.93
CA ILE A 22 -31.79 18.02 -21.39
C ILE A 22 -31.38 16.65 -21.94
N ILE A 23 -30.38 16.00 -21.34
CA ILE A 23 -29.93 14.66 -21.74
C ILE A 23 -31.06 13.64 -21.57
N PHE A 24 -31.83 13.72 -20.48
CA PHE A 24 -33.01 12.89 -20.29
C PHE A 24 -34.02 13.07 -21.43
N LEU A 25 -34.37 14.32 -21.77
CA LEU A 25 -35.32 14.61 -22.84
C LEU A 25 -34.83 14.11 -24.21
N ILE A 26 -33.57 14.36 -24.55
CA ILE A 26 -32.94 13.82 -25.78
C ILE A 26 -32.92 12.28 -25.75
N SER A 27 -32.71 11.67 -24.58
CA SER A 27 -32.65 10.21 -24.48
C SER A 27 -33.98 9.53 -24.81
N THR A 28 -35.10 10.23 -24.58
CA THR A 28 -36.44 9.70 -24.81
C THR A 28 -36.80 9.59 -26.28
N SER A 29 -36.14 10.34 -27.17
CA SER A 29 -36.40 10.34 -28.61
C SER A 29 -35.57 9.33 -29.42
N PHE A 30 -34.50 8.74 -28.87
CA PHE A 30 -33.65 7.81 -29.65
C PHE A 30 -34.37 6.55 -30.15
N LYS A 31 -35.35 6.01 -29.40
CA LYS A 31 -36.03 4.76 -29.80
C LYS A 31 -36.88 4.96 -31.07
N SER A 32 -37.56 6.10 -31.20
CA SER A 32 -38.40 6.36 -32.38
C SER A 32 -37.54 6.63 -33.60
N THR A 33 -36.53 7.49 -33.49
CA THR A 33 -35.69 7.88 -34.64
C THR A 33 -34.97 6.70 -35.30
N TYR A 34 -34.49 5.73 -34.52
CA TYR A 34 -33.81 4.55 -35.07
C TYR A 34 -34.78 3.59 -35.78
N LEU A 35 -35.97 3.37 -35.22
CA LEU A 35 -37.01 2.55 -35.82
C LEU A 35 -37.53 3.19 -37.11
N ASP A 36 -37.73 4.50 -37.11
CA ASP A 36 -38.14 5.27 -38.28
C ASP A 36 -37.06 5.20 -39.36
N GLN A 37 -35.78 5.36 -39.00
CA GLN A 37 -34.66 5.21 -39.94
C GLN A 37 -34.56 3.81 -40.57
N ILE A 38 -34.76 2.74 -39.78
CA ILE A 38 -34.79 1.38 -40.32
C ILE A 38 -35.99 1.20 -41.23
N ALA A 39 -37.18 1.60 -40.81
CA ALA A 39 -38.41 1.46 -41.59
C ALA A 39 -38.36 2.26 -42.91
N GLU A 40 -37.72 3.43 -42.90
CA GLU A 40 -37.56 4.28 -44.08
C GLU A 40 -36.43 3.85 -45.01
N SER A 41 -35.46 3.08 -44.51
CA SER A 41 -34.35 2.57 -45.31
C SER A 41 -34.83 1.65 -46.45
N THR A 42 -34.06 1.60 -47.53
CA THR A 42 -34.35 0.71 -48.67
C THR A 42 -34.44 -0.75 -48.25
N PHE A 43 -33.61 -1.15 -47.27
CA PHE A 43 -33.68 -2.46 -46.63
C PHE A 43 -35.03 -2.64 -45.91
N GLY A 44 -35.40 -1.75 -45.00
CA GLY A 44 -36.65 -1.87 -44.24
C GLY A 44 -37.89 -1.86 -45.12
N LYS A 45 -37.93 -1.00 -46.15
CA LYS A 45 -39.01 -0.97 -47.14
C LYS A 45 -39.12 -2.28 -47.93
N ASN A 46 -37.99 -2.82 -48.41
CA ASN A 46 -37.98 -4.11 -49.11
C ASN A 46 -38.29 -5.29 -48.18
N TYR A 47 -37.86 -5.22 -46.92
CA TYR A 47 -38.04 -6.26 -45.91
C TYR A 47 -39.50 -6.32 -45.42
N ILE A 48 -40.15 -5.16 -45.22
CA ILE A 48 -41.58 -5.05 -44.91
C ILE A 48 -42.41 -5.49 -46.13
N ALA A 49 -42.01 -5.12 -47.35
CA ALA A 49 -42.69 -5.55 -48.57
C ALA A 49 -42.59 -7.08 -48.80
N GLN A 50 -41.46 -7.69 -48.46
CA GLN A 50 -41.19 -9.12 -48.68
C GLN A 50 -41.74 -10.04 -47.58
N TYR A 51 -41.76 -9.60 -46.32
CA TYR A 51 -42.08 -10.46 -45.16
C TYR A 51 -43.21 -9.92 -44.25
N GLY A 52 -43.64 -8.66 -44.44
CA GLY A 52 -44.49 -7.92 -43.50
C GLY A 52 -45.95 -8.37 -43.39
N LYS A 53 -46.41 -9.37 -44.14
CA LYS A 53 -47.79 -9.89 -44.02
C LYS A 53 -47.91 -11.26 -43.33
N THR A 54 -46.83 -12.02 -43.14
CA THR A 54 -46.97 -13.46 -42.84
C THR A 54 -46.20 -13.98 -41.63
N TYR A 55 -45.33 -13.21 -40.97
CA TYR A 55 -44.52 -13.72 -39.85
C TYR A 55 -44.37 -12.73 -38.67
N PRO A 56 -45.21 -12.87 -37.62
CA PRO A 56 -45.14 -12.06 -36.38
C PRO A 56 -43.80 -12.20 -35.62
N ASP A 57 -43.14 -13.35 -35.71
CA ASP A 57 -41.93 -13.67 -34.93
C ASP A 57 -40.69 -12.85 -35.33
N ILE A 58 -40.67 -12.26 -36.53
CA ILE A 58 -39.52 -11.51 -37.04
C ILE A 58 -39.52 -10.07 -36.50
N ILE A 59 -40.69 -9.44 -36.44
CA ILE A 59 -40.86 -8.14 -35.74
C ILE A 59 -40.56 -8.31 -34.26
N GLN A 60 -40.99 -9.43 -33.66
CA GLN A 60 -40.66 -9.78 -32.28
C GLN A 60 -39.15 -9.91 -32.06
N ARG A 61 -38.38 -10.48 -33.00
CA ARG A 61 -36.90 -10.54 -32.91
C ARG A 61 -36.23 -9.16 -32.99
N VAL A 62 -36.72 -8.27 -33.86
CA VAL A 62 -36.25 -6.87 -33.91
C VAL A 62 -36.58 -6.15 -32.59
N ASP A 63 -37.78 -6.37 -32.04
CA ASP A 63 -38.20 -5.82 -30.74
C ASP A 63 -37.40 -6.41 -29.56
N THR A 64 -36.96 -7.67 -29.68
CA THR A 64 -36.08 -8.32 -28.69
C THR A 64 -34.67 -7.71 -28.72
N GLN A 65 -34.13 -7.38 -29.90
CA GLN A 65 -32.88 -6.61 -30.03
C GLN A 65 -33.05 -5.16 -29.55
N LEU A 66 -34.23 -4.57 -29.69
CA LEU A 66 -34.59 -3.26 -29.14
C LEU A 66 -34.69 -3.23 -27.60
N GLY A 67 -34.75 -4.39 -26.93
CA GLY A 67 -34.63 -4.51 -25.47
C GLY A 67 -33.29 -4.02 -24.92
N ILE A 68 -32.24 -3.93 -25.75
CA ILE A 68 -30.96 -3.32 -25.36
C ILE A 68 -31.13 -1.81 -25.16
N TYR A 69 -31.91 -1.14 -26.00
CA TYR A 69 -32.18 0.30 -25.86
C TYR A 69 -33.04 0.62 -24.63
N SER A 70 -34.00 -0.23 -24.28
CA SER A 70 -34.78 -0.02 -23.05
C SER A 70 -33.89 -0.17 -21.80
N LYS A 71 -32.96 -1.13 -21.80
CA LYS A 71 -31.94 -1.29 -20.75
C LYS A 71 -30.99 -0.10 -20.69
N MET A 72 -30.39 0.30 -21.82
CA MET A 72 -29.52 1.49 -21.89
C MET A 72 -30.24 2.76 -21.42
N ARG A 73 -31.51 2.94 -21.79
CA ARG A 73 -32.34 4.05 -21.31
C ARG A 73 -32.56 3.98 -19.81
N SER A 74 -32.88 2.80 -19.26
CA SER A 74 -33.05 2.64 -17.81
C SER A 74 -31.75 2.93 -17.04
N ASP A 75 -30.61 2.48 -17.55
CA ASP A 75 -29.30 2.73 -16.96
C ASP A 75 -28.91 4.21 -17.02
N LEU A 76 -29.19 4.87 -18.14
CA LEU A 76 -28.96 6.30 -18.30
C LEU A 76 -29.81 7.11 -17.33
N ILE A 77 -31.10 6.79 -17.18
CA ILE A 77 -32.01 7.47 -16.26
C ILE A 77 -31.49 7.36 -14.82
N ILE A 78 -31.10 6.17 -14.39
CA ILE A 78 -30.56 5.94 -13.06
C ILE A 78 -29.25 6.71 -12.86
N SER A 79 -28.37 6.73 -13.87
CA SER A 79 -27.11 7.48 -13.82
C SER A 79 -27.35 8.98 -13.68
N LEU A 80 -28.32 9.54 -14.40
CA LEU A 80 -28.71 10.95 -14.28
C LEU A 80 -29.26 11.28 -12.88
N ILE A 81 -30.08 10.39 -12.30
CA ILE A 81 -30.59 10.54 -10.93
C ILE A 81 -29.44 10.54 -9.92
N LEU A 82 -28.47 9.63 -10.07
CA LEU A 82 -27.30 9.55 -9.18
C LEU A 82 -26.41 10.79 -9.29
N VAL A 83 -26.20 11.31 -10.50
CA VAL A 83 -25.45 12.56 -10.72
C VAL A 83 -26.17 13.74 -10.03
N ILE A 84 -27.48 13.87 -10.22
CA ILE A 84 -28.26 14.92 -9.56
C ILE A 84 -28.17 14.81 -8.04
N ALA A 85 -28.35 13.60 -7.49
CA ALA A 85 -28.26 13.35 -6.05
C ALA A 85 -26.86 13.68 -5.50
N PHE A 86 -25.79 13.29 -6.20
CA PHE A 86 -24.43 13.62 -5.83
C PHE A 86 -24.18 15.14 -5.86
N THR A 87 -24.56 15.82 -6.94
CA THR A 87 -24.39 17.27 -7.09
C THR A 87 -25.15 18.06 -6.02
N LEU A 88 -26.38 17.66 -5.69
CA LEU A 88 -27.15 18.26 -4.60
C LEU A 88 -26.46 18.04 -3.25
N SER A 89 -25.99 16.82 -2.98
CA SER A 89 -25.28 16.47 -1.73
C SER A 89 -24.03 17.33 -1.53
N VAL A 90 -23.23 17.49 -2.59
CA VAL A 90 -22.03 18.34 -2.59
C VAL A 90 -22.40 19.81 -2.36
N TYR A 91 -23.41 20.32 -3.05
CA TYR A 91 -23.87 21.71 -2.88
C TYR A 91 -24.35 22.00 -1.44
N TYR A 92 -25.17 21.13 -0.86
CA TYR A 92 -25.67 21.30 0.51
C TYR A 92 -24.56 21.15 1.57
N PHE A 93 -23.56 20.31 1.32
CA PHE A 93 -22.37 20.21 2.17
C PHE A 93 -21.51 21.48 2.12
N ILE A 94 -21.22 21.97 0.91
CA ILE A 94 -20.43 23.20 0.69
C ILE A 94 -21.12 24.43 1.30
N THR A 95 -22.44 24.51 1.22
CA THR A 95 -23.24 25.60 1.81
C THR A 95 -23.47 25.46 3.32
N LYS A 96 -22.85 24.46 3.97
CA LYS A 96 -23.00 24.12 5.40
C LYS A 96 -24.44 23.82 5.84
N LYS A 97 -25.33 23.48 4.90
CA LYS A 97 -26.70 23.02 5.19
C LYS A 97 -26.78 21.53 5.50
N LEU A 98 -25.71 20.79 5.20
CA LEU A 98 -25.58 19.35 5.44
C LEU A 98 -24.37 19.09 6.35
N GLY A 99 -24.56 18.34 7.43
CA GLY A 99 -23.48 17.94 8.33
C GLY A 99 -22.52 16.95 7.67
N LYS A 100 -21.24 16.93 8.11
CA LYS A 100 -20.19 16.05 7.56
C LYS A 100 -20.60 14.57 7.55
N THR A 101 -21.14 14.07 8.67
CA THR A 101 -21.56 12.68 8.80
C THR A 101 -22.67 12.34 7.83
N VAL A 102 -23.68 13.20 7.71
CA VAL A 102 -24.82 13.00 6.81
C VAL A 102 -24.36 12.99 5.35
N PHE A 103 -23.46 13.91 4.97
CA PHE A 103 -22.86 13.93 3.64
C PHE A 103 -22.10 12.64 3.31
N GLN A 104 -21.27 12.15 4.25
CA GLN A 104 -20.52 10.90 4.09
C GLN A 104 -21.46 9.69 3.94
N THR A 105 -22.54 9.63 4.73
CA THR A 105 -23.54 8.56 4.63
C THR A 105 -24.26 8.57 3.29
N ILE A 106 -24.68 9.75 2.79
CA ILE A 106 -25.32 9.87 1.47
C ILE A 106 -24.34 9.45 0.37
N LEU A 107 -23.09 9.90 0.43
CA LEU A 107 -22.07 9.52 -0.56
C LEU A 107 -21.82 8.01 -0.57
N PHE A 108 -21.66 7.41 0.61
CA PHE A 108 -21.49 5.97 0.74
C PHE A 108 -22.71 5.21 0.20
N GLY A 109 -23.92 5.66 0.51
CA GLY A 109 -25.16 5.05 0.01
C GLY A 109 -25.28 5.12 -1.52
N LEU A 110 -24.93 6.25 -2.13
CA LEU A 110 -24.91 6.42 -3.59
C LEU A 110 -23.90 5.47 -4.25
N VAL A 111 -22.69 5.36 -3.69
CA VAL A 111 -21.64 4.47 -4.20
C VAL A 111 -22.06 3.00 -4.06
N VAL A 112 -22.55 2.58 -2.89
CA VAL A 112 -23.00 1.20 -2.65
C VAL A 112 -24.19 0.85 -3.54
N PHE A 113 -25.12 1.77 -3.75
CA PHE A 113 -26.25 1.55 -4.66
C PHE A 113 -25.77 1.40 -6.11
N ASP A 114 -24.87 2.27 -6.59
CA ASP A 114 -24.38 2.21 -7.97
C ASP A 114 -23.56 0.94 -8.22
N PHE A 115 -22.60 0.63 -7.32
CA PHE A 115 -21.84 -0.63 -7.37
C PHE A 115 -22.75 -1.84 -7.25
N GLY A 116 -23.69 -1.82 -6.30
CA GLY A 116 -24.63 -2.91 -6.08
C GLY A 116 -25.49 -3.16 -7.30
N ARG A 117 -25.99 -2.10 -7.95
CA ARG A 117 -26.79 -2.18 -9.18
C ARG A 117 -25.98 -2.68 -10.37
N ALA A 118 -24.79 -2.13 -10.59
CA ALA A 118 -23.91 -2.54 -11.69
C ALA A 118 -23.43 -4.00 -11.52
N SER A 119 -23.18 -4.41 -10.28
CA SER A 119 -22.69 -5.75 -9.95
C SER A 119 -23.82 -6.78 -9.75
N ALA A 120 -25.05 -6.36 -9.46
CA ALA A 120 -26.17 -7.27 -9.18
C ALA A 120 -26.44 -8.27 -10.32
N PRO A 121 -26.43 -7.89 -11.62
CA PRO A 121 -26.53 -8.85 -12.71
C PRO A 121 -25.37 -9.87 -12.71
N MET A 122 -24.14 -9.42 -12.49
CA MET A 122 -22.96 -10.30 -12.41
C MET A 122 -23.03 -11.23 -11.20
N LEU A 123 -23.53 -10.74 -10.06
CA LEU A 123 -23.73 -11.52 -8.84
C LEU A 123 -24.93 -12.48 -8.94
N ALA A 124 -25.97 -12.12 -9.71
CA ALA A 124 -27.08 -12.99 -10.02
C ALA A 124 -26.65 -14.14 -10.94
N GLU A 125 -25.77 -13.89 -11.91
CA GLU A 125 -25.12 -14.94 -12.71
C GLU A 125 -24.25 -15.88 -11.87
N ILE A 126 -23.65 -15.38 -10.76
CA ILE A 126 -22.91 -16.21 -9.79
C ILE A 126 -23.87 -17.07 -8.93
N LYS A 127 -25.07 -16.56 -8.62
CA LYS A 127 -26.07 -17.22 -7.75
C LYS A 127 -27.00 -18.18 -8.48
N VAL A 128 -27.22 -18.01 -9.78
CA VAL A 128 -27.77 -19.09 -10.60
C VAL A 128 -26.67 -20.15 -10.61
N PRO A 129 -26.89 -21.37 -10.08
CA PRO A 129 -26.05 -22.48 -10.47
C PRO A 129 -26.35 -22.67 -11.95
N GLN A 130 -25.65 -21.92 -12.82
CA GLN A 130 -25.35 -22.46 -14.13
C GLN A 130 -24.71 -23.78 -13.77
N SER A 131 -25.43 -24.85 -14.09
CA SER A 131 -24.88 -26.16 -14.31
C SER A 131 -23.49 -25.93 -14.88
N LYS A 132 -22.44 -26.12 -14.06
CA LYS A 132 -21.02 -25.94 -14.40
C LYS A 132 -20.59 -27.04 -15.39
N THR A 133 -21.40 -27.26 -16.43
CA THR A 133 -21.40 -28.47 -17.26
C THR A 133 -21.63 -28.17 -18.73
N LYS A 134 -21.60 -26.92 -19.21
CA LYS A 134 -21.72 -26.68 -20.66
C LYS A 134 -20.80 -25.68 -21.35
N LEU A 135 -20.04 -24.83 -20.65
CA LEU A 135 -19.18 -23.87 -21.37
C LEU A 135 -17.74 -24.34 -21.54
N LEU A 136 -17.15 -25.02 -20.57
CA LEU A 136 -15.91 -25.81 -20.72
C LEU A 136 -15.99 -26.99 -19.75
N PRO A 137 -15.78 -28.27 -20.18
CA PRO A 137 -15.78 -29.41 -19.28
C PRO A 137 -14.72 -29.22 -18.19
N LYS A 138 -14.99 -29.69 -16.97
CA LYS A 138 -14.04 -29.74 -15.82
C LYS A 138 -12.81 -30.67 -16.04
N SER A 139 -12.48 -30.96 -17.29
CA SER A 139 -11.20 -31.57 -17.65
C SER A 139 -10.19 -30.44 -17.80
N THR A 140 -9.21 -30.40 -16.92
CA THR A 140 -7.98 -29.60 -17.08
C THR A 140 -7.15 -30.01 -18.31
N ALA A 141 -7.58 -31.00 -19.09
CA ALA A 141 -6.99 -31.34 -20.39
C ALA A 141 -7.80 -30.71 -21.52
N GLU A 142 -7.11 -29.96 -22.38
CA GLU A 142 -7.62 -29.54 -23.69
C GLU A 142 -8.17 -30.77 -24.44
N PRO A 143 -9.34 -30.66 -25.12
CA PRO A 143 -9.89 -31.78 -25.88
C PRO A 143 -8.87 -32.34 -26.88
N ASP A 144 -8.88 -33.65 -27.08
CA ASP A 144 -7.94 -34.36 -27.96
C ASP A 144 -7.91 -33.82 -29.40
N TYR A 145 -9.08 -33.47 -29.97
CA TYR A 145 -9.18 -32.85 -31.29
C TYR A 145 -8.66 -31.41 -31.32
N VAL A 146 -8.77 -30.66 -30.22
CA VAL A 146 -8.18 -29.31 -30.08
C VAL A 146 -6.67 -29.41 -30.06
N ASN A 147 -6.12 -30.34 -29.28
CA ASN A 147 -4.68 -30.63 -29.24
C ASN A 147 -4.15 -31.02 -30.62
N PHE A 148 -4.88 -31.87 -31.36
CA PHE A 148 -4.52 -32.25 -32.72
C PHE A 148 -4.47 -31.03 -33.66
N ILE A 149 -5.50 -30.20 -33.66
CA ILE A 149 -5.60 -29.02 -34.54
C ILE A 149 -4.47 -28.01 -34.23
N LYS A 150 -4.14 -27.79 -32.95
CA LYS A 150 -3.07 -26.86 -32.54
C LYS A 150 -1.66 -27.26 -32.98
N GLN A 151 -1.43 -28.51 -33.38
CA GLN A 151 -0.13 -28.92 -33.96
C GLN A 151 0.09 -28.33 -35.36
N ASP A 152 -0.97 -27.84 -36.00
CA ASP A 152 -0.89 -27.13 -37.26
C ASP A 152 -0.62 -25.63 -37.01
N TYR A 153 0.60 -25.20 -37.33
CA TYR A 153 1.03 -23.81 -37.21
C TYR A 153 0.61 -22.92 -38.39
N ALA A 154 -0.07 -23.47 -39.40
CA ALA A 154 -0.58 -22.68 -40.52
C ALA A 154 -1.72 -21.76 -40.06
N GLU A 155 -1.97 -20.71 -40.83
CA GLU A 155 -3.10 -19.83 -40.57
C GLU A 155 -4.38 -20.37 -41.23
N TYR A 156 -5.36 -20.76 -40.42
CA TYR A 156 -6.63 -21.31 -40.89
C TYR A 156 -7.81 -20.93 -39.99
N ARG A 157 -9.02 -21.16 -40.51
CA ARG A 157 -10.25 -21.19 -39.73
C ARG A 157 -10.79 -22.63 -39.63
N VAL A 158 -11.52 -22.88 -38.55
CA VAL A 158 -12.27 -24.11 -38.34
C VAL A 158 -13.76 -23.86 -38.54
N LEU A 159 -14.46 -24.86 -39.05
CA LEU A 159 -15.92 -24.89 -39.14
C LEU A 159 -16.47 -25.93 -38.15
N PRO A 160 -17.01 -25.50 -37.00
CA PRO A 160 -17.55 -26.42 -36.02
C PRO A 160 -18.99 -26.83 -36.36
N TYR A 161 -19.18 -28.09 -36.70
CA TYR A 161 -20.49 -28.70 -36.92
C TYR A 161 -20.76 -29.75 -35.82
N VAL A 162 -20.75 -29.26 -34.58
CA VAL A 162 -20.94 -30.07 -33.35
C VAL A 162 -22.23 -29.69 -32.61
N SER A 163 -22.72 -30.59 -31.76
CA SER A 163 -23.96 -30.45 -30.97
C SER A 163 -23.81 -29.55 -29.74
N GLU A 164 -22.58 -29.22 -29.35
CA GLU A 164 -22.27 -28.36 -28.20
C GLU A 164 -22.48 -26.86 -28.50
N PRO A 165 -22.84 -26.04 -27.50
CA PRO A 165 -23.19 -24.65 -27.73
C PRO A 165 -21.97 -23.74 -27.89
N SER A 166 -21.95 -23.05 -29.03
CA SER A 166 -21.26 -21.79 -29.34
C SER A 166 -19.82 -21.83 -29.88
N SER A 167 -19.61 -21.04 -30.93
CA SER A 167 -18.31 -20.70 -31.52
C SER A 167 -17.29 -20.13 -30.52
N ALA A 168 -17.77 -19.60 -29.39
CA ALA A 168 -16.96 -19.03 -28.31
C ALA A 168 -16.11 -20.07 -27.58
N ALA A 169 -16.42 -21.37 -27.67
CA ALA A 169 -15.59 -22.41 -27.06
C ALA A 169 -14.20 -22.50 -27.71
N PHE A 170 -14.10 -22.31 -29.03
CA PHE A 170 -12.83 -22.37 -29.77
C PHE A 170 -11.91 -21.19 -29.48
N THR A 171 -12.49 -20.03 -29.18
CA THR A 171 -11.79 -18.83 -28.70
C THR A 171 -10.96 -19.13 -27.45
N GLY A 172 -11.51 -19.89 -26.49
CA GLY A 172 -10.79 -20.28 -25.27
C GLY A 172 -9.50 -21.05 -25.55
N PHE A 173 -9.40 -21.67 -26.75
CA PHE A 173 -8.23 -22.40 -27.21
C PHE A 173 -7.40 -21.64 -28.25
N SER A 174 -7.68 -20.35 -28.51
CA SER A 174 -7.02 -19.56 -29.55
C SER A 174 -7.16 -20.14 -30.97
N ILE A 175 -8.27 -20.82 -31.25
CA ILE A 175 -8.60 -21.35 -32.58
C ILE A 175 -9.65 -20.44 -33.23
N GLU A 176 -9.39 -19.99 -34.46
CA GLU A 176 -10.30 -19.13 -35.21
C GLU A 176 -11.46 -19.95 -35.80
N SER A 177 -12.70 -19.63 -35.43
CA SER A 177 -13.91 -20.27 -35.96
C SER A 177 -14.67 -19.36 -36.94
N VAL A 178 -15.22 -19.95 -38.00
CA VAL A 178 -16.05 -19.26 -39.00
C VAL A 178 -17.36 -18.74 -38.41
N ASP A 179 -17.96 -19.43 -37.45
CA ASP A 179 -19.19 -18.99 -36.78
C ASP A 179 -18.98 -17.72 -35.95
N GLY A 180 -17.72 -17.30 -35.80
CA GLY A 180 -17.31 -15.99 -35.32
C GLY A 180 -16.80 -16.00 -33.89
N TYR A 181 -15.93 -15.02 -33.60
CA TYR A 181 -15.25 -14.83 -32.32
C TYR A 181 -15.98 -13.82 -31.39
N HIS A 182 -17.05 -13.13 -31.80
CA HIS A 182 -17.44 -11.89 -31.12
C HIS A 182 -18.94 -11.77 -30.79
N PRO A 183 -19.32 -11.28 -29.59
CA PRO A 183 -20.69 -10.85 -29.27
C PRO A 183 -21.19 -9.63 -30.07
N ALA A 184 -20.36 -9.10 -30.99
CA ALA A 184 -20.66 -7.95 -31.87
C ALA A 184 -20.25 -8.28 -33.32
N LYS A 185 -20.81 -9.37 -33.86
CA LYS A 185 -20.60 -9.79 -35.25
C LYS A 185 -20.95 -8.63 -36.20
N LEU A 186 -20.00 -8.24 -37.05
CA LEU A 186 -20.20 -7.14 -37.99
C LEU A 186 -21.32 -7.48 -38.97
N ARG A 187 -22.20 -6.51 -39.24
CA ARG A 187 -23.34 -6.70 -40.15
C ARG A 187 -22.91 -7.19 -41.54
N ILE A 188 -21.84 -6.63 -42.09
CA ILE A 188 -21.26 -7.04 -43.39
C ILE A 188 -20.88 -8.53 -43.46
N TYR A 189 -20.43 -9.10 -42.35
CA TYR A 189 -20.10 -10.53 -42.27
C TYR A 189 -21.37 -11.37 -42.08
N GLN A 190 -22.35 -10.87 -41.31
CA GLN A 190 -23.66 -11.52 -41.19
C GLN A 190 -24.39 -11.52 -42.54
N ASP A 191 -24.32 -10.44 -43.32
CA ASP A 191 -24.92 -10.38 -44.66
C ASP A 191 -24.29 -11.42 -45.60
N LEU A 192 -22.95 -11.58 -45.58
CA LEU A 192 -22.27 -12.65 -46.30
C LEU A 192 -22.78 -14.03 -45.85
N MET A 193 -22.95 -14.23 -44.54
CA MET A 193 -23.52 -15.47 -44.05
C MET A 193 -24.95 -15.64 -44.54
N ASP A 194 -25.88 -14.72 -44.29
CA ASP A 194 -27.30 -14.83 -44.67
C ASP A 194 -27.50 -15.14 -46.16
N VAL A 195 -26.68 -14.56 -47.03
CA VAL A 195 -26.75 -14.71 -48.49
C VAL A 195 -26.29 -16.10 -48.98
N PHE A 196 -25.35 -16.72 -48.26
CA PHE A 196 -24.70 -17.97 -48.65
C PHE A 196 -25.04 -19.17 -47.75
N ALA A 197 -25.58 -18.92 -46.57
CA ALA A 197 -25.91 -19.86 -45.50
C ALA A 197 -27.35 -20.40 -45.56
N ASP A 198 -28.13 -19.91 -46.53
CA ASP A 198 -29.56 -20.21 -46.72
C ASP A 198 -30.51 -19.61 -45.65
N GLY A 199 -30.10 -18.52 -44.99
CA GLY A 199 -30.96 -17.54 -44.28
C GLY A 199 -31.89 -18.01 -43.15
N VAL A 200 -32.03 -19.32 -42.88
CA VAL A 200 -33.12 -19.88 -42.04
C VAL A 200 -32.62 -20.64 -40.81
N THR A 201 -31.35 -21.03 -40.73
CA THR A 201 -30.82 -21.76 -39.56
C THR A 201 -29.61 -21.07 -38.93
N GLN A 202 -29.42 -21.27 -37.62
CA GLN A 202 -28.24 -20.79 -36.88
C GLN A 202 -26.91 -21.43 -37.33
N LYS A 203 -26.93 -22.34 -38.31
CA LYS A 203 -25.76 -23.07 -38.84
C LYS A 203 -25.79 -23.03 -40.38
N PRO A 204 -24.95 -22.21 -41.02
CA PRO A 204 -24.90 -22.13 -42.48
C PRO A 204 -24.64 -23.48 -43.16
N ARG A 205 -25.31 -23.74 -44.29
CA ARG A 205 -24.95 -24.86 -45.18
C ARG A 205 -23.73 -24.51 -46.02
N PHE A 206 -22.55 -24.49 -45.39
CA PHE A 206 -21.29 -24.22 -46.10
C PHE A 206 -20.96 -25.31 -47.15
N PHE A 207 -21.44 -26.54 -46.95
CA PHE A 207 -21.16 -27.72 -47.79
C PHE A 207 -21.65 -27.60 -49.24
N ASP A 208 -22.63 -26.73 -49.48
CA ASP A 208 -23.22 -26.54 -50.80
C ASP A 208 -22.40 -25.53 -51.65
N ASN A 209 -21.41 -24.85 -51.06
CA ASN A 209 -20.54 -23.90 -51.75
C ASN A 209 -19.06 -24.04 -51.34
N PRO A 210 -18.26 -24.88 -52.03
CA PRO A 210 -16.84 -25.07 -51.72
C PRO A 210 -16.01 -23.79 -51.88
N LEU A 211 -16.42 -22.86 -52.75
CA LEU A 211 -15.72 -21.59 -52.98
C LEU A 211 -15.81 -20.67 -51.76
N LEU A 212 -16.94 -20.69 -51.06
CA LEU A 212 -17.11 -19.93 -49.82
C LEU A 212 -16.18 -20.46 -48.71
N MET A 213 -15.94 -21.77 -48.67
CA MET A 213 -14.99 -22.36 -47.73
C MET A 213 -13.55 -21.90 -48.01
N GLU A 214 -13.19 -21.76 -49.28
CA GLU A 214 -11.89 -21.21 -49.67
C GLU A 214 -11.77 -19.73 -49.29
N LEU A 215 -12.78 -18.90 -49.58
CA LEU A 215 -12.83 -17.49 -49.18
C LEU A 215 -12.71 -17.29 -47.66
N LEU A 216 -13.32 -18.18 -46.89
CA LEU A 216 -13.30 -18.13 -45.43
C LEU A 216 -12.05 -18.77 -44.82
N ASN A 217 -11.10 -19.25 -45.64
CA ASN A 217 -9.89 -19.92 -45.21
C ASN A 217 -10.15 -21.14 -44.31
N ILE A 218 -11.16 -21.96 -44.65
CA ILE A 218 -11.55 -23.13 -43.86
C ILE A 218 -10.63 -24.31 -44.18
N LYS A 219 -9.83 -24.71 -43.20
CA LYS A 219 -8.94 -25.88 -43.31
C LYS A 219 -9.50 -27.10 -42.61
N TYR A 220 -10.20 -26.91 -41.49
CA TYR A 220 -10.73 -28.02 -40.68
C TYR A 220 -12.24 -27.90 -40.46
N ILE A 221 -12.94 -29.02 -40.60
CA ILE A 221 -14.34 -29.17 -40.16
C ILE A 221 -14.35 -30.11 -38.97
N ILE A 222 -15.12 -29.76 -37.93
CA ILE A 222 -15.20 -30.55 -36.70
C ILE A 222 -16.63 -31.09 -36.58
N LEU A 223 -16.77 -32.42 -36.48
CA LEU A 223 -18.05 -33.12 -36.45
C LEU A 223 -18.20 -33.95 -35.18
N ASP A 224 -19.44 -34.18 -34.75
CA ASP A 224 -19.72 -35.15 -33.67
C ASP A 224 -19.52 -36.60 -34.13
N GLN A 225 -19.74 -36.88 -35.42
CA GLN A 225 -19.63 -38.21 -36.01
C GLN A 225 -18.99 -38.11 -37.39
N ALA A 226 -18.30 -39.18 -37.81
CA ALA A 226 -17.66 -39.22 -39.11
C ALA A 226 -18.71 -39.13 -40.22
N SER A 227 -18.49 -38.21 -41.16
CA SER A 227 -19.31 -38.04 -42.36
C SER A 227 -18.41 -37.83 -43.56
N LEU A 228 -18.82 -38.35 -44.72
CA LEU A 228 -18.15 -38.13 -45.99
C LEU A 228 -18.55 -36.77 -46.53
N ILE A 229 -17.59 -35.85 -46.55
CA ILE A 229 -17.75 -34.51 -47.13
C ILE A 229 -16.82 -34.40 -48.33
N PRO A 230 -17.33 -34.10 -49.54
CA PRO A 230 -16.48 -33.96 -50.74
C PRO A 230 -15.31 -33.01 -50.52
N ASN A 231 -14.12 -33.36 -51.01
CA ASN A 231 -12.85 -32.62 -50.86
C ASN A 231 -12.26 -32.55 -49.44
N PHE A 232 -12.88 -33.23 -48.47
CA PHE A 232 -12.40 -33.31 -47.10
C PHE A 232 -12.05 -34.75 -46.72
N GLN A 233 -10.91 -34.94 -46.07
CA GLN A 233 -10.47 -36.23 -45.56
C GLN A 233 -10.50 -36.26 -44.04
N VAL A 234 -10.90 -37.39 -43.45
CA VAL A 234 -10.79 -37.61 -42.01
C VAL A 234 -9.30 -37.66 -41.65
N VAL A 235 -8.84 -36.74 -40.80
CA VAL A 235 -7.45 -36.69 -40.33
C VAL A 235 -7.31 -36.97 -38.84
N PHE A 236 -8.41 -36.88 -38.09
CA PHE A 236 -8.45 -37.20 -36.68
C PHE A 236 -9.83 -37.75 -36.32
N ASN A 237 -9.85 -38.78 -35.49
CA ASN A 237 -11.07 -39.43 -35.00
C ASN A 237 -10.87 -39.81 -33.53
N GLY A 238 -11.33 -38.93 -32.64
CA GLY A 238 -11.22 -39.08 -31.18
C GLY A 238 -12.55 -38.70 -30.51
N SER A 239 -12.52 -37.78 -29.54
CA SER A 239 -13.76 -37.27 -28.93
C SER A 239 -14.66 -36.48 -29.90
N LYS A 240 -14.08 -35.98 -31.00
CA LYS A 240 -14.73 -35.45 -32.19
C LYS A 240 -13.99 -35.92 -33.44
N VAL A 241 -14.63 -35.81 -34.60
CA VAL A 241 -14.01 -36.08 -35.90
C VAL A 241 -13.54 -34.77 -36.52
N VAL A 242 -12.27 -34.72 -36.94
CA VAL A 242 -11.72 -33.59 -37.69
C VAL A 242 -11.51 -34.01 -39.13
N LEU A 243 -12.17 -33.29 -40.02
CA LEU A 243 -11.92 -33.38 -41.45
C LEU A 243 -11.00 -32.26 -41.89
N LYS A 244 -10.03 -32.56 -42.75
CA LYS A 244 -9.11 -31.59 -43.34
C LYS A 244 -9.45 -31.35 -44.80
N ASN A 245 -9.50 -30.08 -45.19
CA ASN A 245 -9.59 -29.67 -46.59
C ASN A 245 -8.24 -29.96 -47.27
N ASN A 246 -8.27 -30.73 -48.35
CA ASN A 246 -7.06 -31.01 -49.13
C ASN A 246 -6.71 -29.89 -50.11
N ASN A 247 -7.65 -28.98 -50.38
CA ASN A 247 -7.35 -27.76 -51.11
C ASN A 247 -6.73 -26.75 -50.15
N ASN A 248 -5.55 -26.22 -50.51
CA ASN A 248 -4.83 -25.25 -49.69
C ASN A 248 -5.69 -23.99 -49.52
N ALA A 249 -6.13 -23.74 -48.28
CA ALA A 249 -6.85 -22.54 -47.93
C ALA A 249 -5.85 -21.39 -47.80
N LEU A 250 -6.05 -20.33 -48.59
CA LEU A 250 -5.16 -19.18 -48.62
C LEU A 250 -5.76 -18.10 -47.74
N ARG A 251 -4.94 -17.47 -46.89
CA ARG A 251 -5.35 -16.27 -46.14
C ARG A 251 -4.98 -14.98 -46.84
N TYR A 252 -3.85 -15.02 -47.55
CA TYR A 252 -3.27 -13.93 -48.33
C TYR A 252 -2.81 -14.51 -49.66
N TRP A 253 -3.26 -13.96 -50.78
CA TRP A 253 -2.81 -14.39 -52.11
C TRP A 253 -2.98 -13.27 -53.13
N PHE A 254 -2.24 -13.34 -54.24
CA PHE A 254 -2.40 -12.45 -55.37
C PHE A 254 -3.44 -13.01 -56.36
N VAL A 255 -4.28 -12.14 -56.91
CA VAL A 255 -5.29 -12.49 -57.93
C VAL A 255 -4.88 -11.95 -59.30
N ASP A 256 -5.33 -12.63 -60.35
CA ASP A 256 -5.00 -12.32 -61.74
C ASP A 256 -5.81 -11.17 -62.30
N SER A 257 -7.02 -10.96 -61.79
CA SER A 257 -7.96 -9.98 -62.35
C SER A 257 -8.84 -9.36 -61.27
N VAL A 258 -9.06 -8.04 -61.40
CA VAL A 258 -9.88 -7.25 -60.48
C VAL A 258 -10.98 -6.54 -61.25
N PHE A 259 -12.22 -6.68 -60.81
CA PHE A 259 -13.38 -6.03 -61.41
C PHE A 259 -14.06 -5.11 -60.42
N VAL A 260 -14.38 -3.89 -60.87
CA VAL A 260 -15.10 -2.91 -60.06
C VAL A 260 -16.60 -3.07 -60.28
N GLN A 261 -17.37 -3.30 -59.22
CA GLN A 261 -18.83 -3.54 -59.29
C GLN A 261 -19.56 -2.91 -58.10
N SER A 262 -20.90 -2.82 -58.18
CA SER A 262 -21.74 -2.47 -57.01
C SER A 262 -21.86 -3.65 -56.05
N ASP A 263 -22.05 -3.41 -54.75
CA ASP A 263 -22.17 -4.47 -53.73
C ASP A 263 -23.16 -5.59 -54.10
N LEU A 264 -24.31 -5.22 -54.68
CA LEU A 264 -25.33 -6.18 -55.11
C LEU A 264 -24.85 -7.04 -56.30
N GLN A 265 -24.13 -6.44 -57.25
CA GLN A 265 -23.55 -7.17 -58.37
C GLN A 265 -22.42 -8.08 -57.90
N ILE A 266 -21.58 -7.61 -56.97
CA ILE A 266 -20.54 -8.44 -56.37
C ILE A 266 -21.16 -9.70 -55.80
N ILE A 267 -22.17 -9.59 -54.94
CA ILE A 267 -22.89 -10.73 -54.35
C ILE A 267 -23.40 -11.70 -55.43
N LYS A 268 -23.95 -11.20 -56.54
CA LYS A 268 -24.41 -12.05 -57.64
C LYS A 268 -23.23 -12.79 -58.28
N SER A 269 -22.18 -12.06 -58.66
CA SER A 269 -20.98 -12.61 -59.31
C SER A 269 -20.30 -13.67 -58.45
N ILE A 270 -20.17 -13.45 -57.13
CA ILE A 270 -19.54 -14.43 -56.23
C ILE A 270 -20.41 -15.67 -55.92
N LYS A 271 -21.69 -15.68 -56.30
CA LYS A 271 -22.57 -16.86 -56.22
C LYS A 271 -22.53 -17.73 -57.48
N GLU A 272 -21.96 -17.24 -58.58
CA GLU A 272 -21.87 -17.99 -59.83
C GLU A 272 -20.86 -19.15 -59.68
N GLN A 273 -21.17 -20.32 -60.25
CA GLN A 273 -20.29 -21.50 -60.17
C GLN A 273 -18.93 -21.29 -60.87
N SER A 274 -18.85 -20.32 -61.79
CA SER A 274 -17.64 -19.95 -62.52
C SER A 274 -16.67 -19.08 -61.72
N PHE A 275 -17.09 -18.53 -60.58
CA PHE A 275 -16.24 -17.63 -59.79
C PHE A 275 -15.10 -18.41 -59.13
N ASN A 276 -13.86 -17.96 -59.35
CA ASN A 276 -12.69 -18.51 -58.67
C ASN A 276 -12.00 -17.43 -57.82
N PRO A 277 -12.04 -17.53 -56.48
CA PRO A 277 -11.46 -16.51 -55.61
C PRO A 277 -9.94 -16.43 -55.69
N LYS A 278 -9.26 -17.48 -56.19
CA LYS A 278 -7.80 -17.51 -56.35
C LYS A 278 -7.30 -16.62 -57.48
N THR A 279 -8.13 -16.39 -58.49
CA THR A 279 -7.74 -15.67 -59.71
C THR A 279 -8.53 -14.39 -59.92
N VAL A 280 -9.71 -14.24 -59.30
CA VAL A 280 -10.61 -13.09 -59.50
C VAL A 280 -10.99 -12.44 -58.17
N ALA A 281 -10.91 -11.11 -58.14
CA ALA A 281 -11.47 -10.29 -57.05
C ALA A 281 -12.44 -9.24 -57.59
N PHE A 282 -13.53 -9.00 -56.86
CA PHE A 282 -14.46 -7.92 -57.12
C PHE A 282 -14.34 -6.85 -56.04
N ILE A 283 -14.22 -5.58 -56.41
CA ILE A 283 -14.14 -4.48 -55.46
C ILE A 283 -15.30 -3.50 -55.60
N THR A 284 -15.73 -2.94 -54.47
CA THR A 284 -16.76 -1.88 -54.45
C THR A 284 -16.14 -0.54 -54.82
N ASN A 285 -16.73 0.19 -55.78
CA ASN A 285 -16.27 1.53 -56.14
C ASN A 285 -16.62 2.54 -55.04
N ASN A 286 -15.60 3.01 -54.31
CA ASN A 286 -15.75 4.02 -53.27
C ASN A 286 -15.30 5.43 -53.72
N GLY A 287 -15.14 5.66 -55.02
CA GLY A 287 -14.67 6.93 -55.59
C GLY A 287 -13.15 7.04 -55.80
N SER A 288 -12.39 5.99 -55.46
CA SER A 288 -10.94 5.92 -55.63
C SER A 288 -10.55 5.32 -56.98
N THR A 289 -9.49 5.84 -57.60
CA THR A 289 -8.96 5.30 -58.87
C THR A 289 -8.11 4.06 -58.59
N LEU A 290 -8.60 2.88 -59.03
CA LEU A 290 -7.82 1.65 -58.99
C LEU A 290 -6.66 1.73 -59.99
N PRO A 291 -5.40 1.61 -59.56
CA PRO A 291 -4.26 1.50 -60.47
C PRO A 291 -4.38 0.28 -61.40
N PRO A 292 -3.76 0.29 -62.60
CA PRO A 292 -3.75 -0.87 -63.48
C PRO A 292 -3.16 -2.09 -62.77
N ILE A 293 -3.91 -3.20 -62.75
CA ILE A 293 -3.50 -4.46 -62.14
C ILE A 293 -2.95 -5.40 -63.21
N SER A 294 -1.77 -5.95 -62.97
CA SER A 294 -1.14 -6.98 -63.81
C SER A 294 -1.56 -8.38 -63.31
N PRO A 295 -1.66 -9.37 -64.21
CA PRO A 295 -1.90 -10.77 -63.80
C PRO A 295 -0.80 -11.28 -62.87
N THR A 296 -1.14 -12.25 -62.01
CA THR A 296 -0.20 -12.77 -61.02
C THR A 296 1.00 -13.44 -61.68
N ASP A 297 2.21 -13.06 -61.27
CA ASP A 297 3.45 -13.74 -61.62
C ASP A 297 3.68 -14.94 -60.68
N SER A 298 4.08 -16.09 -61.22
CA SER A 298 4.39 -17.29 -60.43
C SER A 298 5.58 -17.10 -59.49
N ALA A 299 6.47 -16.12 -59.76
CA ALA A 299 7.57 -15.74 -58.88
C ALA A 299 7.14 -14.81 -57.74
N SER A 300 5.90 -14.31 -57.73
CA SER A 300 5.39 -13.53 -56.60
C SER A 300 5.29 -14.35 -55.33
N SER A 301 5.64 -13.73 -54.20
CA SER A 301 5.58 -14.39 -52.90
C SER A 301 5.02 -13.47 -51.83
N ILE A 302 4.36 -14.09 -50.84
CA ILE A 302 3.84 -13.45 -49.64
C ILE A 302 4.30 -14.27 -48.45
N LYS A 303 4.91 -13.62 -47.47
CA LYS A 303 5.35 -14.23 -46.22
C LYS A 303 4.83 -13.42 -45.03
N VAL A 304 4.12 -14.08 -44.12
CA VAL A 304 3.71 -13.45 -42.86
C VAL A 304 4.95 -13.30 -41.96
N ILE A 305 5.25 -12.08 -41.53
CA ILE A 305 6.34 -11.79 -40.58
C ILE A 305 5.81 -11.81 -39.15
N GLU A 306 4.71 -11.09 -38.90
CA GLU A 306 4.13 -10.90 -37.58
C GLU A 306 2.62 -10.87 -37.69
N ARG A 307 1.93 -11.53 -36.76
CA ARG A 307 0.48 -11.44 -36.64
C ARG A 307 0.05 -11.39 -35.17
N THR A 308 -0.65 -10.33 -34.82
CA THR A 308 -1.31 -10.14 -33.53
C THR A 308 -2.75 -9.68 -33.76
N ALA A 309 -3.55 -9.57 -32.70
CA ALA A 309 -4.94 -9.11 -32.81
C ALA A 309 -5.09 -7.68 -33.39
N HIS A 310 -4.06 -6.84 -33.26
CA HIS A 310 -4.10 -5.42 -33.64
C HIS A 310 -3.11 -5.06 -34.75
N LYS A 311 -2.27 -5.99 -35.21
CA LYS A 311 -1.24 -5.73 -36.20
C LYS A 311 -0.93 -6.98 -37.01
N VAL A 312 -0.77 -6.81 -38.32
CA VAL A 312 -0.29 -7.83 -39.24
C VAL A 312 0.83 -7.22 -40.08
N THR A 313 1.98 -7.89 -40.15
CA THR A 313 3.10 -7.49 -41.01
C THR A 313 3.42 -8.62 -41.98
N LEU A 314 3.46 -8.30 -43.26
CA LEU A 314 3.74 -9.21 -44.37
C LEU A 314 4.96 -8.70 -45.14
N SER A 315 5.79 -9.63 -45.62
CA SER A 315 6.80 -9.37 -46.64
C SER A 315 6.29 -9.90 -47.97
N THR A 316 6.38 -9.09 -49.02
CA THR A 316 5.94 -9.47 -50.36
C THR A 316 7.01 -9.21 -51.39
N PHE A 317 7.06 -10.04 -52.43
CA PHE A 317 7.84 -9.81 -53.63
C PHE A 317 6.92 -9.84 -54.85
N VAL A 318 6.95 -8.76 -55.65
CA VAL A 318 6.21 -8.60 -56.90
C VAL A 318 7.23 -8.35 -58.02
N PRO A 319 7.43 -9.29 -58.96
CA PRO A 319 8.46 -9.17 -59.99
C PRO A 319 8.24 -8.03 -60.98
N LYS A 320 6.98 -7.77 -61.38
CA LYS A 320 6.67 -6.78 -62.41
C LYS A 320 5.24 -6.25 -62.29
N GLY A 321 5.07 -4.94 -62.44
CA GLY A 321 3.75 -4.29 -62.43
C GLY A 321 3.08 -4.29 -61.06
N ASN A 322 1.79 -3.91 -61.00
CA ASN A 322 1.03 -3.91 -59.74
C ASN A 322 0.22 -5.20 -59.62
N HIS A 323 0.36 -5.92 -58.51
CA HIS A 323 -0.48 -7.08 -58.21
C HIS A 323 -1.55 -6.70 -57.19
N PHE A 324 -2.72 -7.33 -57.27
CA PHE A 324 -3.77 -7.15 -56.27
C PHE A 324 -3.71 -8.29 -55.26
N MET A 325 -3.46 -7.96 -53.99
CA MET A 325 -3.43 -8.93 -52.91
C MET A 325 -4.81 -9.02 -52.27
N PHE A 326 -5.45 -10.19 -52.35
CA PHE A 326 -6.62 -10.52 -51.58
C PHE A 326 -6.23 -10.85 -50.13
N ILE A 327 -7.03 -10.36 -49.19
CA ILE A 327 -6.83 -10.56 -47.75
C ILE A 327 -8.11 -11.11 -47.15
N GLY A 328 -8.06 -12.35 -46.67
CA GLY A 328 -9.21 -13.08 -46.08
C GLY A 328 -9.71 -12.56 -44.73
N GLU A 329 -9.44 -11.30 -44.38
CA GLU A 329 -9.90 -10.61 -43.18
C GLU A 329 -11.09 -9.69 -43.48
N ILE A 330 -12.01 -9.55 -42.50
CA ILE A 330 -13.25 -8.79 -42.70
C ILE A 330 -12.97 -7.30 -42.89
N PHE A 331 -13.55 -6.70 -43.93
CA PHE A 331 -13.45 -5.27 -44.23
C PHE A 331 -14.03 -4.42 -43.09
N TYR A 332 -13.19 -3.59 -42.49
CA TYR A 332 -13.58 -2.66 -41.43
C TYR A 332 -12.73 -1.37 -41.51
N PRO A 333 -13.10 -0.42 -42.39
CA PRO A 333 -12.25 0.70 -42.80
C PRO A 333 -12.08 1.78 -41.72
N VAL A 334 -12.97 1.79 -40.73
CA VAL A 334 -12.93 2.76 -39.62
C VAL A 334 -11.69 2.52 -38.75
N GLY A 335 -11.37 1.26 -38.46
CA GLY A 335 -10.26 0.91 -37.57
C GLY A 335 -8.97 0.47 -38.29
N TRP A 336 -9.05 -0.32 -39.35
CA TRP A 336 -7.83 -0.87 -39.98
C TRP A 336 -7.19 0.11 -40.97
N LYS A 337 -5.89 0.34 -40.80
CA LYS A 337 -5.04 1.10 -41.72
C LYS A 337 -3.97 0.18 -42.31
N CYS A 338 -3.57 0.44 -43.55
CA CYS A 338 -2.53 -0.31 -44.25
C CYS A 338 -1.42 0.64 -44.69
N TYR A 339 -0.18 0.17 -44.60
CA TYR A 339 1.01 0.88 -45.03
C TYR A 339 1.90 -0.06 -45.84
N ILE A 340 2.36 0.37 -46.99
CA ILE A 340 3.40 -0.30 -47.78
C ILE A 340 4.69 0.51 -47.60
N ASP A 341 5.70 -0.08 -46.97
CA ASP A 341 6.98 0.58 -46.62
C ASP A 341 6.79 1.89 -45.85
N GLY A 342 5.77 1.94 -44.99
CA GLY A 342 5.42 3.12 -44.20
C GLY A 342 4.55 4.15 -44.92
N VAL A 343 4.31 3.99 -46.23
CA VAL A 343 3.42 4.86 -47.01
C VAL A 343 1.97 4.38 -46.86
N PRO A 344 1.01 5.25 -46.47
CA PRO A 344 -0.39 4.88 -46.37
C PRO A 344 -0.93 4.31 -47.69
N THR A 345 -1.61 3.17 -47.61
CA THR A 345 -2.20 2.49 -48.76
C THR A 345 -3.67 2.23 -48.51
N GLU A 346 -4.48 2.45 -49.55
CA GLU A 346 -5.93 2.23 -49.48
C GLU A 346 -6.26 0.74 -49.35
N ILE A 347 -7.24 0.45 -48.48
CA ILE A 347 -7.83 -0.88 -48.34
C ILE A 347 -9.15 -0.90 -49.11
N PHE A 348 -9.25 -1.77 -50.10
CA PHE A 348 -10.44 -1.95 -50.92
C PHE A 348 -11.39 -2.97 -50.29
N LYS A 349 -12.68 -2.63 -50.26
CA LYS A 349 -13.76 -3.58 -49.95
C LYS A 349 -13.84 -4.60 -51.08
N THR A 350 -13.50 -5.85 -50.78
CA THR A 350 -13.24 -6.91 -51.76
C THR A 350 -14.14 -8.10 -51.51
N ASN A 351 -14.69 -8.69 -52.57
CA ASN A 351 -15.63 -9.83 -52.53
C ASN A 351 -16.69 -9.64 -51.44
N TYR A 352 -17.28 -8.44 -51.42
CA TYR A 352 -18.30 -7.96 -50.49
C TYR A 352 -17.85 -7.76 -49.04
N ALA A 353 -17.20 -8.74 -48.39
CA ALA A 353 -16.91 -8.69 -46.96
C ALA A 353 -15.42 -8.66 -46.59
N PHE A 354 -14.51 -8.82 -47.55
CA PHE A 354 -13.08 -8.99 -47.32
C PHE A 354 -12.27 -7.75 -47.71
N ARG A 355 -10.97 -7.79 -47.47
CA ARG A 355 -10.04 -6.70 -47.78
C ARG A 355 -9.22 -7.07 -49.02
N GLY A 356 -8.75 -6.04 -49.70
CA GLY A 356 -7.74 -6.19 -50.73
C GLY A 356 -6.92 -4.91 -50.83
N ILE A 357 -5.68 -5.05 -51.30
CA ILE A 357 -4.77 -3.92 -51.50
C ILE A 357 -4.00 -4.10 -52.81
N VAL A 358 -3.53 -3.00 -53.37
CA VAL A 358 -2.65 -3.01 -54.53
C VAL A 358 -1.21 -2.98 -54.03
N VAL A 359 -0.39 -3.93 -54.48
CA VAL A 359 1.03 -4.04 -54.14
C VAL A 359 1.84 -3.72 -55.40
N PRO A 360 2.70 -2.68 -55.37
CA PRO A 360 3.52 -2.32 -56.52
C PRO A 360 4.67 -3.32 -56.74
N GLU A 361 5.37 -3.14 -57.86
CA GLU A 361 6.56 -3.89 -58.23
C GLU A 361 7.70 -3.70 -57.21
N GLY A 362 8.29 -4.81 -56.78
CA GLY A 362 9.44 -4.83 -55.89
C GLY A 362 9.27 -5.69 -54.65
N ASN A 363 10.22 -5.52 -53.72
CA ASN A 363 10.15 -6.09 -52.37
C ASN A 363 9.54 -5.07 -51.43
N HIS A 364 8.46 -5.46 -50.74
CA HIS A 364 7.73 -4.56 -49.87
C HIS A 364 7.45 -5.19 -48.51
N THR A 365 7.41 -4.33 -47.49
CA THR A 365 6.88 -4.65 -46.17
C THR A 365 5.52 -4.01 -46.02
N ILE A 366 4.49 -4.85 -45.94
CA ILE A 366 3.10 -4.43 -45.78
C ILE A 366 2.74 -4.53 -44.31
N THR A 367 2.35 -3.41 -43.70
CA THR A 367 1.94 -3.35 -42.30
C THR A 367 0.49 -2.90 -42.21
N MET A 368 -0.37 -3.76 -41.69
CA MET A 368 -1.74 -3.44 -41.33
C MET A 368 -1.86 -3.26 -39.82
N VAL A 369 -2.42 -2.16 -39.36
CA VAL A 369 -2.59 -1.86 -37.92
C VAL A 369 -4.03 -1.45 -37.66
N TYR A 370 -4.60 -1.96 -36.57
CA TYR A 370 -5.88 -1.48 -36.06
C TYR A 370 -5.65 -0.20 -35.24
N GLU A 371 -6.09 0.92 -35.80
CA GLU A 371 -6.03 2.24 -35.20
C GLU A 371 -7.44 2.83 -35.08
N ASP A 372 -8.03 2.74 -33.88
CA ASP A 372 -9.33 3.35 -33.61
C ASP A 372 -9.16 4.83 -33.18
N SER A 373 -9.76 5.75 -33.95
CA SER A 373 -9.75 7.17 -33.63
C SER A 373 -10.45 7.49 -32.31
N ILE A 374 -11.46 6.70 -31.93
CA ILE A 374 -12.19 6.82 -30.66
C ILE A 374 -11.24 6.47 -29.52
N ILE A 375 -10.53 5.34 -29.59
CA ILE A 375 -9.59 4.94 -28.53
C ILE A 375 -8.47 5.97 -28.40
N LYS A 376 -7.88 6.43 -29.52
CA LYS A 376 -6.84 7.49 -29.48
C LYS A 376 -7.35 8.78 -28.82
N THR A 377 -8.60 9.18 -29.10
CA THR A 377 -9.20 10.39 -28.55
C THR A 377 -9.56 10.27 -27.08
N PHE A 378 -10.17 9.14 -26.66
CA PHE A 378 -10.70 8.97 -25.29
C PHE A 378 -9.70 8.38 -24.29
N ARG A 379 -8.62 7.73 -24.75
CA ARG A 379 -7.55 7.22 -23.88
C ARG A 379 -6.99 8.29 -22.92
N PRO A 380 -6.60 9.51 -23.35
CA PRO A 380 -6.11 10.52 -22.41
C PRO A 380 -7.19 10.94 -21.39
N PHE A 381 -8.47 11.02 -21.78
CA PHE A 381 -9.56 11.33 -20.85
C PHE A 381 -9.75 10.24 -19.79
N ALA A 382 -9.68 8.97 -20.19
CA ALA A 382 -9.76 7.84 -19.27
C ALA A 382 -8.56 7.83 -18.30
N ILE A 383 -7.35 8.06 -18.80
CA ILE A 383 -6.14 8.17 -17.97
C ILE A 383 -6.29 9.32 -16.97
N PHE A 384 -6.74 10.49 -17.43
CA PHE A 384 -6.95 11.65 -16.57
C PHE A 384 -8.01 11.40 -15.49
N ALA A 385 -9.15 10.80 -15.85
CA ALA A 385 -10.21 10.46 -14.90
C ALA A 385 -9.73 9.44 -13.85
N ASN A 386 -8.98 8.42 -14.28
CA ASN A 386 -8.40 7.43 -13.38
C ASN A 386 -7.33 8.03 -12.46
N LEU A 387 -6.45 8.88 -12.99
CA LEU A 387 -5.43 9.55 -12.19
C LEU A 387 -6.07 10.49 -11.16
N THR A 388 -7.11 11.23 -11.55
CA THR A 388 -7.85 12.11 -10.65
C THR A 388 -8.53 11.32 -9.54
N THR A 389 -9.12 10.16 -9.87
CA THR A 389 -9.75 9.26 -8.90
C THR A 389 -8.73 8.65 -7.96
N PHE A 390 -7.57 8.25 -8.48
CA PHE A 390 -6.46 7.71 -7.69
C PHE A 390 -5.89 8.75 -6.73
N VAL A 391 -5.66 9.99 -7.20
CA VAL A 391 -5.23 11.11 -6.34
C VAL A 391 -6.30 11.43 -5.29
N ALA A 392 -7.57 11.44 -5.66
CA ALA A 392 -8.67 11.65 -4.70
C ALA A 392 -8.72 10.53 -3.64
N LEU A 393 -8.49 9.28 -4.03
CA LEU A 393 -8.39 8.14 -3.11
C LEU A 393 -7.17 8.28 -2.20
N LEU A 394 -5.99 8.62 -2.72
CA LEU A 394 -4.78 8.86 -1.92
C LEU A 394 -4.97 10.02 -0.95
N LEU A 395 -5.58 11.12 -1.39
CA LEU A 395 -5.94 12.24 -0.52
C LEU A 395 -6.95 11.80 0.53
N SER A 396 -7.96 11.01 0.17
CA SER A 396 -8.95 10.50 1.13
C SER A 396 -8.30 9.58 2.16
N LEU A 397 -7.40 8.68 1.75
CA LEU A 397 -6.61 7.82 2.62
C LEU A 397 -5.67 8.64 3.49
N PHE A 398 -5.03 9.68 2.93
CA PHE A 398 -4.23 10.62 3.69
C PHE A 398 -5.08 11.35 4.74
N PHE A 399 -6.26 11.86 4.39
CA PHE A 399 -7.14 12.54 5.35
C PHE A 399 -7.77 11.57 6.37
N VAL A 400 -8.03 10.32 6.00
CA VAL A 400 -8.49 9.28 6.92
C VAL A 400 -7.35 8.87 7.85
N ALA A 401 -6.16 8.64 7.33
CA ALA A 401 -4.95 8.33 8.10
C ALA A 401 -4.51 9.52 8.96
N ASP A 402 -4.65 10.76 8.49
CA ASP A 402 -4.41 11.98 9.25
C ASP A 402 -5.50 12.18 10.30
N SER A 403 -6.76 11.87 10.01
CA SER A 403 -7.83 11.89 11.01
C SER A 403 -7.66 10.77 12.04
N TYR A 404 -7.21 9.58 11.63
CA TYR A 404 -6.90 8.47 12.53
C TYR A 404 -5.64 8.76 13.32
N ARG A 405 -4.58 9.30 12.71
CA ARG A 405 -3.36 9.77 13.35
C ARG A 405 -3.69 10.88 14.32
N LYS A 406 -4.54 11.85 13.97
CA LYS A 406 -5.02 12.90 14.89
C LYS A 406 -5.87 12.31 16.00
N LYS A 407 -6.73 11.32 15.74
CA LYS A 407 -7.56 10.67 16.77
C LYS A 407 -6.73 9.74 17.68
N TYR A 408 -5.72 9.08 17.14
CA TYR A 408 -4.74 8.22 17.80
C TYR A 408 -3.74 9.05 18.62
N LEU A 409 -3.24 10.15 18.04
CA LEU A 409 -2.47 11.18 18.75
C LEU A 409 -3.34 11.88 19.78
N LYS A 410 -4.65 12.06 19.59
CA LYS A 410 -5.57 12.61 20.60
C LYS A 410 -5.98 11.58 21.66
N SER A 411 -5.87 10.28 21.37
CA SER A 411 -6.05 9.20 22.35
C SER A 411 -4.77 8.83 23.08
N LYS A 412 -3.58 9.13 22.52
CA LYS A 412 -2.29 9.10 23.23
C LYS A 412 -2.00 10.41 23.96
N ASN A 413 -2.28 11.56 23.34
CA ASN A 413 -2.30 12.89 23.96
C ASN A 413 -3.69 13.15 24.54
N VAL A 414 -4.12 12.31 25.48
CA VAL A 414 -5.16 12.75 26.43
C VAL A 414 -4.50 13.79 27.34
N VAL A 415 -4.36 14.99 26.80
CA VAL A 415 -4.39 16.25 27.53
C VAL A 415 -5.19 17.15 26.62
N SER A 416 -6.38 17.56 27.07
CA SER A 416 -7.21 18.48 26.31
C SER A 416 -6.41 19.76 26.01
N LYS A 417 -6.62 20.39 24.85
CA LYS A 417 -5.96 21.66 24.50
C LYS A 417 -6.19 22.77 25.54
N GLU A 418 -7.24 22.64 26.35
CA GLU A 418 -7.57 23.54 27.47
C GLU A 418 -6.88 23.14 28.79
N GLU A 419 -6.44 21.89 28.99
CA GLU A 419 -5.68 21.43 30.17
C GLU A 419 -4.16 21.42 29.95
N SER A 420 -3.69 21.39 28.69
CA SER A 420 -2.24 21.38 28.32
C SER A 420 -1.50 22.68 28.63
N SER A 421 -2.23 23.68 29.10
CA SER A 421 -1.74 24.98 29.52
C SER A 421 -1.36 24.99 31.01
N GLY A 422 -0.76 23.95 31.56
CA GLY A 422 -0.26 23.95 32.96
C GLY A 422 0.96 24.85 33.18
N SER A 423 1.59 25.33 32.11
CA SER A 423 2.78 26.21 32.10
C SER A 423 2.64 27.62 32.72
N PRO A 424 1.52 28.35 32.66
CA PRO A 424 1.46 29.76 33.05
C PRO A 424 1.60 30.04 34.54
N PHE A 425 1.41 29.02 35.39
CA PHE A 425 1.31 29.21 36.83
C PHE A 425 2.65 29.32 37.58
N THR A 426 3.78 28.95 36.97
CA THR A 426 5.10 29.10 37.61
C THR A 426 5.56 30.56 37.71
N LYS A 427 4.94 31.46 36.95
CA LYS A 427 5.10 32.92 37.12
C LYS A 427 4.07 33.54 38.08
N THR A 428 3.13 32.77 38.59
CA THR A 428 2.16 33.27 39.56
C THR A 428 2.87 33.56 40.89
N PRO A 429 2.75 34.78 41.44
CA PRO A 429 3.52 35.18 42.62
C PRO A 429 3.27 34.25 43.82
N GLN A 430 4.33 33.71 44.41
CA GLN A 430 4.29 32.96 45.68
C GLN A 430 3.39 31.70 45.68
N VAL A 431 3.11 31.14 44.49
CA VAL A 431 2.39 29.87 44.31
C VAL A 431 3.39 28.76 43.99
N GLY A 432 3.69 27.92 44.98
CA GLY A 432 4.44 26.68 44.78
C GLY A 432 3.54 25.53 44.29
N PRO A 433 4.11 24.35 43.96
CA PRO A 433 3.36 23.23 43.37
C PRO A 433 2.20 22.73 44.25
N VAL A 434 2.37 22.71 45.57
CA VAL A 434 1.30 22.33 46.51
C VAL A 434 0.10 23.27 46.40
N ARG A 435 0.33 24.59 46.49
CA ARG A 435 -0.73 25.61 46.35
C ARG A 435 -1.36 25.58 44.95
N LEU A 436 -0.54 25.40 43.93
CA LEU A 436 -1.02 25.30 42.54
C LEU A 436 -1.94 24.09 42.35
N ARG A 437 -1.64 22.95 42.98
CA ARG A 437 -2.54 21.78 42.95
C ARG A 437 -3.89 22.11 43.57
N HIS A 438 -3.92 22.78 44.72
CA HIS A 438 -5.18 23.20 45.33
C HIS A 438 -5.96 24.17 44.42
N ILE A 439 -5.27 25.10 43.75
CA ILE A 439 -5.89 26.01 42.77
C ILE A 439 -6.50 25.24 41.60
N LEU A 440 -5.77 24.28 41.01
CA LEU A 440 -6.23 23.48 39.87
C LEU A 440 -7.33 22.45 40.21
N ASN A 441 -7.48 22.10 41.49
CA ASN A 441 -8.60 21.29 41.97
C ASN A 441 -9.87 22.12 42.14
N THR A 442 -9.73 23.42 42.45
CA THR A 442 -10.87 24.34 42.65
C THR A 442 -11.35 24.96 41.34
N PHE A 443 -10.43 25.35 40.44
CA PHE A 443 -10.76 25.99 39.17
C PHE A 443 -10.49 25.08 37.98
N SER A 444 -11.47 24.99 37.07
CA SER A 444 -11.48 24.05 35.95
C SER A 444 -10.94 24.64 34.64
N SER A 445 -10.92 25.97 34.51
CA SER A 445 -10.49 26.68 33.29
C SER A 445 -9.84 28.03 33.61
N PHE A 446 -9.13 28.63 32.64
CA PHE A 446 -8.58 29.98 32.81
C PHE A 446 -9.65 31.04 32.93
N ASP A 447 -10.76 30.92 32.22
CA ASP A 447 -11.84 31.90 32.29
C ASP A 447 -12.36 32.01 33.74
N GLN A 448 -12.44 30.88 34.45
CA GLN A 448 -12.80 30.88 35.88
C GLN A 448 -11.74 31.54 36.77
N LEU A 449 -10.46 31.47 36.41
CA LEU A 449 -9.37 32.14 37.14
C LEU A 449 -9.31 33.64 36.85
N GLU A 450 -9.57 34.05 35.60
CA GLU A 450 -9.66 35.45 35.19
C GLU A 450 -10.82 36.17 35.92
N ASP A 451 -11.93 35.46 36.17
CA ASP A 451 -13.11 36.00 36.86
C ASP A 451 -13.09 35.82 38.39
N ALA A 452 -12.15 35.04 38.94
CA ALA A 452 -12.12 34.70 40.36
C ALA A 452 -11.92 35.92 41.28
N SER A 453 -12.73 36.01 42.35
CA SER A 453 -12.60 37.03 43.38
C SER A 453 -11.55 36.66 44.44
N PRO A 454 -11.03 37.62 45.23
CA PRO A 454 -10.14 37.29 46.35
C PRO A 454 -10.78 36.28 47.33
N ASN A 455 -12.09 36.36 47.55
CA ASN A 455 -12.80 35.43 48.42
C ASN A 455 -12.86 34.00 47.86
N ASP A 456 -12.74 33.82 46.55
CA ASP A 456 -12.69 32.48 45.93
C ASP A 456 -11.32 31.84 46.09
N PHE A 457 -10.24 32.64 46.06
CA PHE A 457 -8.89 32.17 46.34
C PHE A 457 -8.66 31.88 47.84
N GLU A 458 -9.28 32.64 48.75
CA GLU A 458 -9.12 32.46 50.20
C GLU A 458 -9.77 31.16 50.73
N LYS A 459 -10.73 30.59 49.99
CA LYS A 459 -11.32 29.27 50.29
C LYS A 459 -10.36 28.11 50.03
N ILE A 460 -9.20 28.37 49.42
CA ILE A 460 -8.23 27.35 49.01
C ILE A 460 -7.19 27.17 50.09
N ASP A 461 -7.00 25.92 50.52
CA ASP A 461 -6.03 25.57 51.56
C ASP A 461 -4.62 26.10 51.24
N GLY A 462 -4.05 26.83 52.20
CA GLY A 462 -2.72 27.42 52.09
C GLY A 462 -2.65 28.78 51.40
N ILE A 463 -3.79 29.41 51.06
CA ILE A 463 -3.89 30.76 50.49
C ILE A 463 -4.56 31.71 51.50
N GLY A 464 -3.76 32.58 52.13
CA GLY A 464 -4.28 33.63 53.02
C GLY A 464 -4.75 34.88 52.28
N THR A 465 -5.43 35.78 52.98
CA THR A 465 -6.07 37.00 52.45
C THR A 465 -5.12 37.88 51.59
N SER A 466 -3.86 38.02 52.00
CA SER A 466 -2.86 38.80 51.25
C SER A 466 -2.54 38.17 49.88
N LEU A 467 -2.30 36.85 49.85
CA LEU A 467 -2.00 36.12 48.63
C LEU A 467 -3.23 36.03 47.72
N ALA A 468 -4.43 35.84 48.28
CA ALA A 468 -5.69 35.80 47.56
C ALA A 468 -5.95 37.10 46.76
N ASN A 469 -5.68 38.26 47.38
CA ASN A 469 -5.76 39.55 46.71
C ASN A 469 -4.72 39.69 45.59
N THR A 470 -3.48 39.25 45.83
CA THR A 470 -2.43 39.23 44.80
C THR A 470 -2.83 38.36 43.60
N LEU A 471 -3.40 37.18 43.85
CA LEU A 471 -3.84 36.25 42.79
C LEU A 471 -5.00 36.81 41.98
N SER A 472 -6.06 37.32 42.62
CA SER A 472 -7.19 37.91 41.89
C SER A 472 -6.77 39.09 41.02
N ASN A 473 -5.89 39.96 41.54
CA ASN A 473 -5.36 41.08 40.76
C ASN A 473 -4.45 40.63 39.61
N PHE A 474 -3.66 39.57 39.82
CA PHE A 474 -2.79 39.00 38.80
C PHE A 474 -3.60 38.46 37.61
N TRP A 475 -4.60 37.61 37.88
CA TRP A 475 -5.40 36.97 36.82
C TRP A 475 -6.36 37.93 36.09
N LYS A 476 -6.82 39.00 36.76
CA LYS A 476 -7.64 40.05 36.13
C LYS A 476 -6.86 41.00 35.22
N ASN A 477 -5.54 41.05 35.35
CA ASN A 477 -4.71 41.92 34.54
C ASN A 477 -4.47 41.31 33.15
N LYS A 478 -5.28 41.75 32.17
CA LYS A 478 -5.25 41.25 30.78
C LYS A 478 -3.86 41.27 30.14
N THR A 479 -3.02 42.26 30.42
CA THR A 479 -1.66 42.34 29.83
C THR A 479 -0.80 41.18 30.30
N PHE A 480 -0.82 40.86 31.60
CA PHE A 480 -0.08 39.71 32.13
C PHE A 480 -0.68 38.40 31.66
N THR A 481 -2.01 38.28 31.60
CA THR A 481 -2.67 37.08 31.12
C THR A 481 -2.33 36.77 29.65
N GLU A 482 -2.19 37.79 28.80
CA GLU A 482 -1.74 37.62 27.41
C GLU A 482 -0.26 37.24 27.31
N GLU A 483 0.65 37.83 28.10
CA GLU A 483 2.06 37.41 28.16
C GLU A 483 2.20 35.94 28.57
N VAL A 484 1.40 35.55 29.54
CA VAL A 484 1.33 34.22 30.10
C VAL A 484 0.80 33.21 29.06
N LYS A 485 -0.26 33.56 28.32
CA LYS A 485 -0.75 32.80 27.15
C LYS A 485 0.32 32.69 26.06
N ALA A 486 1.05 33.77 25.76
CA ALA A 486 2.12 33.76 24.76
C ALA A 486 3.26 32.79 25.10
N VAL A 487 3.66 32.72 26.38
CA VAL A 487 4.65 31.73 26.85
C VAL A 487 4.13 30.30 26.66
N ALA A 488 2.87 30.04 27.01
CA ALA A 488 2.27 28.72 26.84
C ALA A 488 2.20 28.31 25.35
N TYR A 489 1.78 29.22 24.46
CA TYR A 489 1.78 28.95 23.01
C TYR A 489 3.18 28.67 22.47
N LYS A 490 4.21 29.38 22.94
CA LYS A 490 5.60 29.11 22.57
C LYS A 490 6.06 27.71 23.03
N GLN A 491 5.66 27.28 24.23
CA GLN A 491 5.98 25.93 24.70
C GLN A 491 5.29 24.86 23.84
N LEU A 492 4.02 25.05 23.48
CA LEU A 492 3.29 24.14 22.58
C LEU A 492 3.96 24.00 21.21
N GLU A 493 4.46 25.11 20.64
CA GLU A 493 5.21 25.09 19.38
C GLU A 493 6.53 24.32 19.52
N LEU A 494 7.29 24.56 20.59
CA LEU A 494 8.54 23.85 20.87
C LEU A 494 8.32 22.36 21.08
N MET A 495 7.24 21.98 21.77
CA MET A 495 6.85 20.59 21.99
C MET A 495 6.61 19.86 20.68
N GLU A 496 5.85 20.46 19.76
CA GLU A 496 5.59 19.88 18.43
C GLU A 496 6.88 19.74 17.62
N LYS A 497 7.74 20.78 17.63
CA LYS A 497 9.00 20.79 16.88
C LYS A 497 10.02 19.75 17.37
N GLN A 498 10.06 19.50 18.67
CA GLN A 498 11.08 18.65 19.30
C GLN A 498 10.55 17.26 19.71
N ASN A 499 9.30 16.94 19.36
CA ASN A 499 8.62 15.70 19.74
C ASN A 499 8.64 15.47 21.27
N VAL A 500 8.22 16.49 22.01
CA VAL A 500 8.11 16.48 23.46
C VAL A 500 6.63 16.42 23.84
N TYR A 501 6.32 15.54 24.78
CA TYR A 501 5.00 15.39 25.38
C TYR A 501 4.94 16.16 26.69
N LEU A 502 3.76 16.66 27.05
CA LEU A 502 3.48 17.21 28.37
C LEU A 502 2.53 16.25 29.06
N LEU A 503 2.95 15.70 30.19
CA LEU A 503 2.08 14.94 31.08
C LEU A 503 1.69 15.80 32.25
N THR A 504 0.41 15.85 32.59
CA THR A 504 -0.11 16.49 33.80
C THR A 504 -0.40 15.44 34.86
N ILE A 505 -0.42 15.82 36.13
CA ILE A 505 -0.75 14.93 37.25
C ILE A 505 -2.17 14.29 37.16
N ARG A 506 -3.02 14.83 36.29
CA ARG A 506 -4.38 14.35 36.02
C ARG A 506 -4.40 13.25 34.95
N ASP A 507 -3.32 13.11 34.18
CA ASP A 507 -3.27 12.16 33.07
C ASP A 507 -3.16 10.73 33.60
N THR A 508 -3.81 9.80 32.91
CA THR A 508 -3.77 8.37 33.24
C THR A 508 -2.38 7.76 33.09
N LEU A 509 -1.54 8.35 32.23
CA LEU A 509 -0.17 7.93 31.97
C LEU A 509 0.85 8.58 32.93
N TYR A 510 0.43 9.47 33.83
CA TYR A 510 1.33 10.07 34.81
C TYR A 510 1.82 8.99 35.80
N PRO A 511 3.13 8.91 36.11
CA PRO A 511 3.67 7.80 36.90
C PRO A 511 3.10 7.75 38.32
N LYS A 512 2.54 6.59 38.70
CA LYS A 512 1.87 6.40 39.99
C LYS A 512 2.79 6.66 41.17
N LEU A 513 4.00 6.11 41.16
CA LEU A 513 4.98 6.32 42.23
C LEU A 513 5.38 7.79 42.38
N LEU A 514 5.52 8.50 41.27
CA LEU A 514 5.85 9.92 41.29
C LEU A 514 4.69 10.74 41.84
N LYS A 515 3.44 10.33 41.62
CA LYS A 515 2.24 10.99 42.14
C LYS A 515 2.11 10.87 43.66
N GLU A 516 2.72 9.86 44.27
CA GLU A 516 2.67 9.57 45.72
C GLU A 516 3.64 10.41 46.56
N ILE A 517 4.64 11.06 45.94
CA ILE A 517 5.62 11.85 46.70
C ILE A 517 4.95 13.09 47.34
N TYR A 518 5.62 13.70 48.32
CA TYR A 518 5.11 14.89 49.01
C TYR A 518 4.89 16.09 48.07
N ASP A 519 5.84 16.33 47.16
CA ASP A 519 5.80 17.43 46.18
C ASP A 519 5.90 16.90 44.71
N PRO A 520 4.84 16.26 44.17
CA PRO A 520 4.86 15.75 42.79
C PRO A 520 4.83 16.89 41.77
N PRO A 521 5.63 16.80 40.67
CA PRO A 521 5.58 17.79 39.60
C PRO A 521 4.19 17.80 38.95
N ILE A 522 3.53 18.96 38.91
CA ILE A 522 2.15 19.05 38.37
C ILE A 522 2.10 18.76 36.88
N TYR A 523 3.19 19.08 36.18
CA TYR A 523 3.41 18.71 34.80
C TYR A 523 4.83 18.21 34.62
N LEU A 524 5.03 17.41 33.58
CA LEU A 524 6.30 16.81 33.24
C LEU A 524 6.46 16.86 31.72
N PHE A 525 7.52 17.51 31.24
CA PHE A 525 7.93 17.41 29.85
C PHE A 525 8.64 16.08 29.66
N VAL A 526 8.25 15.34 28.63
CA VAL A 526 8.75 13.99 28.33
C VAL A 526 9.17 13.95 26.87
N ARG A 527 10.45 13.69 26.62
CA ARG A 527 10.99 13.42 25.28
C ARG A 527 11.35 11.94 25.22
N GLY A 528 10.81 11.20 24.23
CA GLY A 528 11.00 9.74 24.12
C GLY A 528 9.71 8.96 24.42
N SER A 529 9.84 7.71 24.88
CA SER A 529 8.68 6.86 25.19
C SER A 529 8.03 7.29 26.50
N ILE A 530 6.71 7.49 26.49
CA ILE A 530 5.93 7.80 27.70
C ILE A 530 5.74 6.53 28.54
N GLU A 531 5.56 5.40 27.86
CA GLU A 531 5.20 4.11 28.45
C GLU A 531 6.26 3.61 29.44
N VAL A 532 7.55 3.93 29.18
CA VAL A 532 8.66 3.55 30.05
C VAL A 532 8.57 4.18 31.44
N LEU A 533 7.87 5.30 31.61
CA LEU A 533 7.73 5.99 32.90
C LEU A 533 6.91 5.19 33.92
N SER A 534 6.16 4.18 33.47
CA SER A 534 5.41 3.26 34.35
C SER A 534 6.11 1.91 34.56
N SER A 535 7.31 1.72 34.01
CA SER A 535 8.06 0.48 34.15
C SER A 535 8.65 0.29 35.55
N PHE A 536 8.95 -0.95 35.91
CA PHE A 536 9.73 -1.25 37.11
C PHE A 536 11.13 -0.66 36.95
N SER A 537 11.54 0.20 37.88
CA SER A 537 12.72 1.04 37.70
C SER A 537 13.49 1.29 38.99
N ILE A 538 14.81 1.41 38.86
CA ILE A 538 15.72 1.66 39.98
C ILE A 538 16.55 2.90 39.67
N ALA A 539 16.62 3.82 40.64
CA ALA A 539 17.50 4.97 40.55
C ALA A 539 18.95 4.52 40.76
N VAL A 540 19.85 4.85 39.83
CA VAL A 540 21.29 4.60 39.99
C VAL A 540 22.01 5.94 40.04
N VAL A 541 22.56 6.28 41.21
CA VAL A 541 23.15 7.60 41.46
C VAL A 541 24.52 7.51 42.14
N GLY A 542 25.33 8.55 41.97
CA GLY A 542 26.59 8.67 42.70
C GLY A 542 27.40 9.89 42.34
N THR A 543 28.70 9.82 42.65
CA THR A 543 29.64 10.92 42.49
C THR A 543 29.89 11.26 41.02
N ARG A 544 30.12 12.55 40.75
CA ARG A 544 30.52 13.05 39.43
C ARG A 544 31.92 12.60 39.01
N TYR A 545 32.74 12.18 39.98
CA TYR A 545 34.11 11.76 39.76
C TYR A 545 34.33 10.37 40.39
N PRO A 546 33.80 9.29 39.80
CA PRO A 546 33.90 7.95 40.38
C PRO A 546 35.34 7.43 40.37
N THR A 547 35.66 6.58 41.33
CA THR A 547 36.90 5.79 41.29
C THR A 547 36.79 4.68 40.25
N ASP A 548 37.88 3.99 39.92
CA ASP A 548 37.80 2.81 39.04
C ASP A 548 37.03 1.65 39.68
N TYR A 549 36.94 1.63 41.02
CA TYR A 549 36.00 0.77 41.73
C TYR A 549 34.55 1.17 41.40
N GLY A 550 34.18 2.44 41.63
CA GLY A 550 32.84 2.94 41.33
C GLY A 550 32.43 2.70 39.88
N LYS A 551 33.30 2.99 38.91
CA LYS A 551 33.04 2.73 37.48
C LYS A 551 32.75 1.26 37.19
N ARG A 552 33.53 0.34 37.76
CA ARG A 552 33.34 -1.11 37.56
C ARG A 552 32.05 -1.59 38.20
N ILE A 553 31.78 -1.18 39.43
CA ILE A 553 30.54 -1.56 40.11
C ILE A 553 29.31 -1.00 39.38
N THR A 554 29.32 0.25 38.92
CA THR A 554 28.21 0.78 38.12
C THR A 554 27.94 -0.09 36.90
N LYS A 555 28.98 -0.50 36.17
CA LYS A 555 28.81 -1.39 35.00
C LYS A 555 28.17 -2.72 35.38
N ILE A 556 28.69 -3.39 36.40
CA ILE A 556 28.20 -4.70 36.85
C ILE A 556 26.74 -4.61 37.32
N MET A 557 26.42 -3.61 38.15
CA MET A 557 25.08 -3.42 38.68
C MET A 557 24.09 -3.02 37.58
N SER A 558 24.46 -2.08 36.70
CA SER A 558 23.60 -1.65 35.60
C SER A 558 23.35 -2.76 34.58
N ASP A 559 24.38 -3.56 34.23
CA ASP A 559 24.25 -4.71 33.33
C ASP A 559 23.25 -5.73 33.89
N TYR A 560 23.39 -6.09 35.15
CA TYR A 560 22.46 -7.00 35.81
C TYR A 560 21.01 -6.48 35.82
N LEU A 561 20.80 -5.22 36.21
CA LEU A 561 19.45 -4.64 36.25
C LEU A 561 18.79 -4.66 34.87
N ILE A 562 19.53 -4.28 33.82
CA ILE A 562 19.02 -4.27 32.46
C ILE A 562 18.72 -5.69 31.96
N SER A 563 19.58 -6.67 32.28
CA SER A 563 19.33 -8.09 31.95
C SER A 563 18.05 -8.65 32.57
N LYS A 564 17.54 -8.02 33.64
CA LYS A 564 16.29 -8.35 34.33
C LYS A 564 15.12 -7.46 33.91
N ASN A 565 15.24 -6.73 32.80
CA ASN A 565 14.25 -5.77 32.29
C ASN A 565 13.89 -4.65 33.30
N VAL A 566 14.84 -4.26 34.15
CA VAL A 566 14.67 -3.13 35.06
C VAL A 566 15.13 -1.86 34.37
N THR A 567 14.28 -0.85 34.34
CA THR A 567 14.63 0.46 33.79
C THR A 567 15.54 1.21 34.75
N ILE A 568 16.66 1.73 34.24
CA ILE A 568 17.55 2.58 35.04
C ILE A 568 17.08 4.03 34.97
N VAL A 569 16.80 4.65 36.12
CA VAL A 569 16.54 6.10 36.20
C VAL A 569 17.77 6.79 36.77
N SER A 570 18.21 7.88 36.15
CA SER A 570 19.30 8.67 36.70
C SER A 570 19.23 10.11 36.22
N GLY A 571 20.17 10.93 36.68
CA GLY A 571 20.14 12.37 36.49
C GLY A 571 20.95 12.88 35.29
N LEU A 572 21.52 11.98 34.48
CA LEU A 572 22.45 12.30 33.41
C LEU A 572 23.58 13.24 33.86
N ALA A 573 24.01 13.21 35.12
CA ALA A 573 25.19 13.94 35.57
C ALA A 573 26.48 13.24 35.10
N TYR A 574 27.62 13.93 35.14
CA TYR A 574 28.93 13.29 34.92
C TYR A 574 29.13 12.14 35.92
N GLY A 575 30.02 11.20 35.61
CA GLY A 575 30.36 10.10 36.51
C GLY A 575 29.35 8.96 36.50
N ILE A 576 28.89 8.56 37.70
CA ILE A 576 28.06 7.35 37.90
C ILE A 576 26.80 7.38 37.02
N ASP A 577 26.05 8.49 37.03
CA ASP A 577 24.82 8.64 36.24
C ASP A 577 25.06 8.39 34.74
N THR A 578 26.06 9.06 34.15
CA THR A 578 26.43 8.89 32.73
C THR A 578 26.83 7.44 32.42
N ILE A 579 27.61 6.80 33.29
CA ILE A 579 28.03 5.40 33.10
C ILE A 579 26.83 4.45 33.13
N ALA A 580 25.89 4.65 34.06
CA ALA A 580 24.68 3.83 34.14
C ALA A 580 23.83 3.93 32.86
N HIS A 581 23.62 5.15 32.34
CA HIS A 581 22.94 5.36 31.06
C HIS A 581 23.69 4.75 29.87
N GLN A 582 25.03 4.88 29.83
CA GLN A 582 25.84 4.30 28.77
C GLN A 582 25.71 2.77 28.72
N VAL A 583 25.74 2.12 29.88
CA VAL A 583 25.59 0.67 30.00
C VAL A 583 24.21 0.25 29.52
N ALA A 584 23.14 0.91 30.00
CA ALA A 584 21.77 0.64 29.55
C ALA A 584 21.63 0.76 28.03
N CYS A 585 22.14 1.84 27.43
CA CYS A 585 22.10 2.03 25.98
C CYS A 585 22.94 0.98 25.22
N SER A 586 24.10 0.57 25.75
CA SER A 586 24.95 -0.43 25.10
C SER A 586 24.33 -1.83 25.05
N LEU A 587 23.50 -2.16 26.04
CA LEU A 587 22.77 -3.41 26.15
C LEU A 587 21.36 -3.35 25.55
N ASN A 588 21.04 -2.25 24.85
CA ASN A 588 19.73 -2.01 24.26
C ASN A 588 18.57 -2.08 25.29
N GLY A 589 18.85 -1.69 26.53
CA GLY A 589 17.90 -1.64 27.64
C GLY A 589 17.21 -0.28 27.79
N CYS A 590 16.25 -0.20 28.70
CA CYS A 590 15.49 1.01 28.97
C CYS A 590 16.17 1.89 30.03
N THR A 591 16.25 3.19 29.78
CA THR A 591 16.75 4.15 30.78
C THR A 591 16.05 5.51 30.68
N ILE A 592 15.88 6.17 31.83
CA ILE A 592 15.20 7.46 31.93
C ILE A 592 16.14 8.48 32.55
N ALA A 593 16.45 9.54 31.80
CA ALA A 593 17.17 10.69 32.34
C ALA A 593 16.17 11.73 32.83
N VAL A 594 16.22 12.05 34.12
CA VAL A 594 15.55 13.24 34.64
C VAL A 594 16.50 14.41 34.47
N LEU A 595 16.08 15.64 34.14
CA LEU A 595 16.96 16.82 34.00
C LEU A 595 16.53 17.97 34.93
N GLY A 596 17.51 18.79 35.34
CA GLY A 596 17.29 20.06 36.04
C GLY A 596 17.27 21.28 35.10
N SER A 597 17.20 20.99 33.80
CA SER A 597 17.14 21.92 32.66
C SER A 597 16.00 21.47 31.75
N GLY A 598 15.68 22.23 30.70
CA GLY A 598 14.72 21.77 29.69
C GLY A 598 15.13 20.41 29.09
N VAL A 599 14.17 19.62 28.62
CA VAL A 599 14.41 18.30 28.00
C VAL A 599 15.28 18.34 26.73
N ASP A 600 15.52 19.54 26.20
CA ASP A 600 16.40 19.86 25.08
C ASP A 600 17.83 20.23 25.47
N GLN A 601 18.10 20.43 26.77
CA GLN A 601 19.36 20.97 27.30
C GLN A 601 20.16 19.90 28.06
N THR A 602 20.72 18.92 27.34
CA THR A 602 21.56 17.85 27.91
C THR A 602 23.00 18.32 28.15
N TYR A 603 23.25 19.02 29.27
CA TYR A 603 24.54 19.71 29.52
C TYR A 603 25.78 18.79 29.59
N THR A 604 25.62 17.53 30.00
CA THR A 604 26.69 16.51 30.07
C THR A 604 26.90 15.74 28.77
N ASP A 605 25.94 15.82 27.87
CA ASP A 605 25.96 15.19 26.55
C ASP A 605 25.49 16.21 25.50
N PRO A 606 26.25 17.30 25.29
CA PRO A 606 25.85 18.38 24.38
C PRO A 606 25.79 17.94 22.91
N LYS A 607 26.49 16.85 22.56
CA LYS A 607 26.47 16.24 21.22
C LYS A 607 25.35 15.21 21.05
N GLY A 608 24.63 14.88 22.12
CA GLY A 608 23.53 13.91 22.11
C GLY A 608 23.94 12.48 21.78
N ILE A 609 25.17 12.06 22.12
CA ILE A 609 25.68 10.71 21.80
C ILE A 609 24.93 9.65 22.60
N ILE A 610 24.66 9.92 23.87
CA ILE A 610 23.97 9.02 24.81
C ILE A 610 22.47 9.32 24.77
N SER A 611 22.10 10.60 24.77
CA SER A 611 20.72 11.03 24.85
C SER A 611 19.91 10.61 23.63
N ASN A 612 20.46 10.66 22.41
CA ASN A 612 19.75 10.17 21.22
C ASN A 612 19.52 8.65 21.28
N LYS A 613 20.51 7.86 21.74
CA LYS A 613 20.34 6.40 21.92
C LYS A 613 19.30 6.08 22.98
N MET A 614 19.31 6.81 24.09
CA MET A 614 18.32 6.66 25.16
C MET A 614 16.90 6.89 24.65
N LEU A 615 16.68 7.85 23.74
CA LEU A 615 15.34 8.15 23.20
C LEU A 615 14.75 7.04 22.32
N GLU A 616 15.53 6.03 21.90
CA GLU A 616 15.04 4.91 21.10
C GLU A 616 14.10 3.98 21.90
N LYS A 617 14.35 3.80 23.21
CA LYS A 617 13.54 2.94 24.11
C LYS A 617 13.17 3.59 25.44
N GLY A 618 13.90 4.62 25.82
CA GLY A 618 13.79 5.33 27.09
C GLY A 618 13.18 6.72 26.95
N ALA A 619 13.47 7.57 27.92
CA ALA A 619 12.94 8.93 27.96
C ALA A 619 13.90 9.92 28.64
N ILE A 620 13.77 11.18 28.26
CA ILE A 620 14.32 12.33 28.96
C ILE A 620 13.16 13.14 29.51
N ILE A 621 13.15 13.38 30.82
CA ILE A 621 12.07 14.09 31.49
C ILE A 621 12.55 15.31 32.24
N SER A 622 11.70 16.33 32.33
CA SER A 622 11.99 17.54 33.12
C SER A 622 10.70 18.22 33.59
N GLU A 623 10.79 18.85 34.75
CA GLU A 623 9.77 19.79 35.25
C GLU A 623 10.01 21.23 34.73
N GLU A 624 11.17 21.47 34.11
CA GLU A 624 11.53 22.78 33.55
C GLU A 624 11.03 22.96 32.12
N PHE A 625 10.73 24.21 31.74
CA PHE A 625 10.36 24.55 30.37
C PHE A 625 11.42 24.16 29.34
N ILE A 626 10.96 23.91 28.11
CA ILE A 626 11.83 23.69 26.96
C ILE A 626 12.64 24.98 26.74
N GLY A 627 13.95 24.83 26.64
CA GLY A 627 14.94 25.91 26.52
C GLY A 627 15.51 26.41 27.85
N THR A 628 15.04 25.93 29.00
CA THR A 628 15.62 26.33 30.30
C THR A 628 17.05 25.83 30.43
N PRO A 629 18.06 26.71 30.64
CA PRO A 629 19.45 26.30 30.78
C PRO A 629 19.68 25.55 32.10
N PRO A 630 20.80 24.81 32.25
CA PRO A 630 21.16 24.18 33.52
C PRO A 630 21.44 25.21 34.61
N VAL A 631 20.53 25.31 35.60
CA VAL A 631 20.66 26.20 36.76
C VAL A 631 20.99 25.37 38.01
N ALA A 632 21.99 25.83 38.78
CA ALA A 632 22.51 25.10 39.95
C ALA A 632 21.42 24.71 40.96
N GLU A 633 20.45 25.59 41.19
CA GLU A 633 19.34 25.42 42.13
C GLU A 633 18.34 24.33 41.73
N ASN A 634 18.29 23.98 40.44
CA ASN A 634 17.34 22.99 39.93
C ASN A 634 17.85 21.55 40.11
N PHE A 635 19.16 21.33 40.24
CA PHE A 635 19.70 19.97 40.38
C PHE A 635 19.25 19.26 41.67
N PRO A 636 19.27 19.90 42.86
CA PRO A 636 18.72 19.30 44.07
C PRO A 636 17.20 19.08 43.96
N LYS A 637 16.45 20.07 43.44
CA LYS A 637 14.99 19.98 43.24
C LYS A 637 14.60 18.81 42.34
N ARG A 638 15.35 18.59 41.26
CA ARG A 638 15.14 17.47 40.34
C ARG A 638 15.27 16.11 41.04
N ASN A 639 16.17 15.97 42.03
CA ASN A 639 16.49 14.66 42.61
C ASN A 639 15.29 13.99 43.28
N ARG A 640 14.30 14.75 43.78
CA ARG A 640 13.04 14.18 44.28
C ARG A 640 12.23 13.45 43.21
N ILE A 641 12.39 13.81 41.94
CA ILE A 641 11.75 13.13 40.80
C ILE A 641 12.47 11.82 40.49
N ILE A 642 13.82 11.79 40.59
CA ILE A 642 14.61 10.57 40.34
C ILE A 642 14.17 9.47 41.31
N SER A 643 14.21 9.75 42.62
CA SER A 643 13.79 8.78 43.63
C SER A 643 12.28 8.51 43.56
N GLY A 644 11.48 9.54 43.30
CA GLY A 644 10.02 9.45 43.26
C GLY A 644 9.47 8.59 42.12
N LEU A 645 10.19 8.51 41.01
CA LEU A 645 9.81 7.69 39.86
C LEU A 645 10.12 6.19 40.08
N THR A 646 10.98 5.86 41.04
CA THR A 646 11.60 4.53 41.18
C THR A 646 11.13 3.78 42.41
N GLN A 647 11.21 2.44 42.36
CA GLN A 647 10.92 1.58 43.51
C GLN A 647 12.03 1.66 44.58
N ALA A 648 13.27 1.87 44.15
CA ALA A 648 14.43 1.99 45.04
C ALA A 648 15.54 2.85 44.44
N THR A 649 16.45 3.32 45.30
CA THR A 649 17.63 4.10 44.93
C THR A 649 18.93 3.38 45.32
N LEU A 650 19.74 3.04 44.32
CA LEU A 650 21.08 2.49 44.46
C LEU A 650 22.14 3.59 44.38
N VAL A 651 22.88 3.76 45.49
CA VAL A 651 23.99 4.69 45.61
C VAL A 651 25.32 3.94 45.46
N ILE A 652 26.06 4.20 44.38
CA ILE A 652 27.30 3.47 44.07
C ILE A 652 28.51 4.03 44.83
N GLU A 653 28.72 5.35 44.76
CA GLU A 653 29.79 6.07 45.46
C GLU A 653 29.33 7.50 45.72
N SER A 654 29.52 8.02 46.93
CA SER A 654 29.30 9.42 47.25
C SER A 654 30.10 9.84 48.49
N ALA A 655 30.59 11.07 48.50
CA ALA A 655 30.99 11.74 49.73
C ALA A 655 29.76 12.12 50.57
N ILE A 656 29.96 12.46 51.85
CA ILE A 656 28.90 12.84 52.79
C ILE A 656 28.12 14.08 52.32
N ASP A 657 28.81 15.03 51.69
CA ASP A 657 28.27 16.27 51.11
C ASP A 657 27.88 16.11 49.62
N GLY A 658 27.95 14.90 49.08
CA GLY A 658 27.67 14.61 47.67
C GLY A 658 26.18 14.66 47.33
N GLY A 659 25.85 15.10 46.12
CA GLY A 659 24.45 15.24 45.67
C GLY A 659 23.65 13.93 45.67
N ALA A 660 24.30 12.77 45.57
CA ALA A 660 23.62 11.47 45.66
C ALA A 660 23.05 11.19 47.07
N MET A 661 23.63 11.80 48.11
CA MET A 661 23.10 11.73 49.49
C MET A 661 21.75 12.45 49.60
N ILE A 662 21.54 13.51 48.81
CA ILE A 662 20.25 14.22 48.73
C ILE A 662 19.20 13.32 48.10
N THR A 663 19.54 12.60 47.02
CA THR A 663 18.61 11.65 46.39
C THR A 663 18.27 10.50 47.33
N ALA A 664 19.24 9.95 48.06
CA ALA A 664 19.00 8.92 49.08
C ALA A 664 18.10 9.41 50.22
N LYS A 665 18.29 10.66 50.66
CA LYS A 665 17.42 11.31 51.64
C LYS A 665 15.98 11.40 51.12
N HIS A 666 15.79 11.87 49.88
CA HIS A 666 14.45 11.93 49.27
C HIS A 666 13.81 10.56 49.11
N ALA A 667 14.57 9.53 48.74
CA ALA A 667 14.08 8.16 48.67
C ALA A 667 13.51 7.70 50.02
N ASN A 668 14.26 7.89 51.12
CA ASN A 668 13.77 7.58 52.47
C ASN A 668 12.52 8.40 52.85
N GLU A 669 12.50 9.71 52.59
CA GLU A 669 11.33 10.58 52.84
C GLU A 669 10.09 10.15 52.04
N GLN A 670 10.29 9.50 50.89
CA GLN A 670 9.26 8.99 49.99
C GLN A 670 8.90 7.51 50.27
N ASN A 671 9.42 6.92 51.35
CA ASN A 671 9.26 5.50 51.69
C ASN A 671 9.71 4.58 50.54
N ARG A 672 10.85 4.89 49.92
CA ARG A 672 11.53 4.07 48.91
C ARG A 672 12.77 3.45 49.51
N GLU A 673 13.06 2.21 49.14
CA GLU A 673 14.25 1.50 49.60
C GLU A 673 15.53 2.20 49.13
N VAL A 674 16.53 2.26 50.01
CA VAL A 674 17.86 2.81 49.70
C VAL A 674 18.89 1.70 49.81
N PHE A 675 19.56 1.48 48.69
CA PHE A 675 20.65 0.53 48.53
C PHE A 675 21.98 1.27 48.44
N ALA A 676 23.00 0.76 49.10
CA ALA A 676 24.32 1.38 49.10
C ALA A 676 25.43 0.34 48.90
N VAL A 677 26.35 0.65 47.99
CA VAL A 677 27.57 -0.15 47.77
C VAL A 677 28.62 0.23 48.82
N PRO A 678 29.17 -0.73 49.58
CA PRO A 678 30.21 -0.43 50.55
C PRO A 678 31.51 -0.08 49.83
N GLY A 679 32.34 0.72 50.50
CA GLY A 679 33.66 1.07 49.98
C GLY A 679 34.68 1.25 51.09
N SER A 680 35.94 1.45 50.70
CA SER A 680 37.04 1.65 51.65
C SER A 680 36.76 2.83 52.57
N ILE A 681 36.91 2.64 53.89
CA ILE A 681 36.83 3.73 54.88
C ILE A 681 37.91 4.79 54.70
N PHE A 682 38.96 4.50 53.92
CA PHE A 682 40.00 5.47 53.54
C PHE A 682 39.63 6.28 52.30
N SER A 683 38.56 5.92 51.59
CA SER A 683 38.08 6.65 50.42
C SER A 683 37.02 7.66 50.82
N LYS A 684 37.32 8.95 50.67
CA LYS A 684 36.34 10.04 50.86
C LYS A 684 35.08 9.87 49.99
N LYS A 685 35.21 9.21 48.83
CA LYS A 685 34.10 8.93 47.90
C LYS A 685 33.19 7.78 48.36
N SER A 686 33.54 7.08 49.43
CA SER A 686 32.76 5.98 50.00
C SER A 686 32.19 6.32 51.39
N GLU A 687 32.57 7.46 51.98
CA GLU A 687 32.07 7.89 53.30
C GLU A 687 30.54 8.01 53.32
N GLY A 688 29.94 8.56 52.27
CA GLY A 688 28.50 8.74 52.16
C GLY A 688 27.76 7.40 52.06
N THR A 689 28.21 6.49 51.21
CA THR A 689 27.58 5.16 51.09
C THR A 689 27.74 4.34 52.37
N ASN A 690 28.92 4.34 52.98
CA ASN A 690 29.14 3.69 54.28
C ASN A 690 28.26 4.30 55.38
N LYS A 691 28.04 5.62 55.36
CA LYS A 691 27.14 6.30 56.31
C LYS A 691 25.67 5.95 56.08
N LEU A 692 25.24 5.81 54.83
CA LEU A 692 23.90 5.31 54.50
C LEU A 692 23.71 3.90 55.07
N ILE A 693 24.68 2.99 54.86
CA ILE A 693 24.65 1.63 55.40
C ILE A 693 24.55 1.65 56.92
N GLN A 694 25.39 2.46 57.59
CA GLN A 694 25.32 2.65 59.04
C GLN A 694 23.95 3.18 59.51
N SER A 695 23.26 3.93 58.67
CA SER A 695 21.96 4.55 58.97
C SER A 695 20.77 3.68 58.56
N GLY A 696 21.00 2.44 58.12
CA GLY A 696 19.95 1.47 57.81
C GLY A 696 19.69 1.22 56.33
N ALA A 697 20.42 1.84 55.41
CA ALA A 697 20.37 1.46 54.00
C ALA A 697 20.86 0.02 53.81
N LYS A 698 20.20 -0.77 52.97
CA LYS A 698 20.62 -2.15 52.72
C LYS A 698 21.95 -2.15 51.95
N VAL A 699 22.91 -2.89 52.49
CA VAL A 699 24.22 -3.09 51.85
C VAL A 699 24.06 -4.00 50.64
N ILE A 700 24.67 -3.61 49.51
CA ILE A 700 24.70 -4.41 48.29
C ILE A 700 26.12 -4.92 48.07
N LEU A 701 26.29 -6.25 48.13
CA LEU A 701 27.56 -6.93 47.90
C LEU A 701 27.61 -7.59 46.53
N GLU A 702 26.45 -8.02 46.02
CA GLU A 702 26.29 -8.59 44.69
C GLU A 702 25.01 -8.09 44.00
N PRO A 703 24.92 -8.14 42.65
CA PRO A 703 23.77 -7.60 41.94
C PRO A 703 22.42 -8.24 42.32
N ASN A 704 22.44 -9.53 42.68
CA ASN A 704 21.24 -10.27 43.09
C ASN A 704 20.57 -9.68 44.33
N ASP A 705 21.33 -9.03 45.23
CA ASP A 705 20.82 -8.42 46.47
C ASP A 705 19.77 -7.33 46.21
N ILE A 706 19.77 -6.72 45.02
CA ILE A 706 18.90 -5.60 44.68
C ILE A 706 17.47 -6.07 44.43
N LEU A 707 17.29 -7.20 43.74
CA LEU A 707 15.97 -7.67 43.29
C LEU A 707 15.35 -8.73 44.21
N SER A 708 16.11 -9.28 45.15
CA SER A 708 15.62 -10.26 46.13
C SER A 708 14.40 -9.78 46.93
N ASP A 709 14.27 -8.46 47.10
CA ASP A 709 13.28 -7.85 47.99
C ASP A 709 11.97 -7.51 47.28
N PHE A 710 11.92 -7.61 45.95
CA PHE A 710 10.73 -7.26 45.16
C PHE A 710 9.99 -8.51 44.70
N GLN A 711 8.82 -8.78 45.32
CA GLN A 711 7.92 -9.87 44.91
C GLN A 711 7.33 -9.68 43.49
N GLN A 712 7.33 -8.45 42.97
CA GLN A 712 6.87 -8.08 41.63
C GLN A 712 8.08 -7.85 40.69
N THR A 713 8.89 -8.87 40.47
CA THR A 713 9.69 -8.88 39.23
C THR A 713 8.73 -9.10 38.06
N PRO A 714 9.00 -8.56 36.85
CA PRO A 714 8.20 -8.87 35.67
C PRO A 714 8.37 -10.35 35.32
N GLN A 715 7.57 -11.22 35.95
CA GLN A 715 7.36 -12.58 35.49
C GLN A 715 6.51 -12.52 34.23
N ASN A 716 7.00 -13.17 33.17
CA ASN A 716 6.33 -13.43 31.89
C ASN A 716 4.83 -13.71 32.08
N LYS A 717 3.99 -12.71 31.85
CA LYS A 717 2.55 -12.87 31.63
C LYS A 717 2.22 -12.33 30.24
N GLU A 718 2.54 -13.13 29.23
CA GLU A 718 1.85 -13.15 27.93
C GLU A 718 2.32 -14.41 27.16
N GLN A 719 1.74 -15.54 27.55
CA GLN A 719 1.58 -16.69 26.66
C GLN A 719 0.07 -16.87 26.51
N LEU A 720 -0.46 -16.52 25.34
CA LEU A 720 -1.49 -17.24 24.59
C LEU A 720 -1.70 -16.55 23.23
N ASP A 721 -1.66 -17.38 22.19
CA ASP A 721 -2.11 -17.17 20.81
C ASP A 721 -1.21 -16.38 19.84
N THR A 722 -0.09 -16.99 19.47
CA THR A 722 0.39 -17.00 18.08
C THR A 722 0.84 -18.42 17.67
N PRO A 723 0.60 -18.84 16.40
CA PRO A 723 0.87 -20.21 15.95
C PRO A 723 2.38 -20.52 16.00
N PRO A 724 2.77 -21.80 16.11
CA PRO A 724 4.15 -22.19 16.37
C PRO A 724 5.05 -21.71 15.23
N ARG A 725 5.81 -20.65 15.49
CA ARG A 725 6.93 -20.24 14.66
C ARG A 725 7.95 -21.36 14.77
N LYS A 726 8.19 -22.04 13.63
CA LYS A 726 9.23 -23.04 13.46
C LYS A 726 10.48 -22.61 14.23
N GLN A 727 10.90 -23.47 15.17
CA GLN A 727 12.20 -23.38 15.81
C GLN A 727 13.26 -23.40 14.70
N SER A 728 13.72 -22.21 14.32
CA SER A 728 15.07 -22.05 13.84
C SER A 728 15.94 -22.12 15.10
N ASP A 729 16.39 -23.33 15.42
CA ASP A 729 17.62 -23.55 16.15
C ASP A 729 18.75 -22.92 15.32
N GLN A 730 18.91 -21.62 15.51
CA GLN A 730 20.12 -20.89 15.17
C GLN A 730 20.49 -20.13 16.43
N ASP A 731 21.07 -20.90 17.35
CA ASP A 731 22.18 -20.40 18.14
C ASP A 731 23.07 -19.56 17.21
N ASN A 732 23.12 -18.26 17.48
CA ASN A 732 24.22 -17.39 17.09
C ASN A 732 25.49 -17.82 17.85
N GLN A 733 25.90 -19.08 17.69
CA GLN A 733 27.32 -19.37 17.63
C GLN A 733 27.74 -18.99 16.22
N LEU A 734 28.47 -17.88 16.10
CA LEU A 734 29.50 -17.77 15.09
C LEU A 734 30.30 -19.06 15.15
N THR A 735 29.97 -20.05 14.32
CA THR A 735 30.81 -21.23 14.12
C THR A 735 32.02 -20.70 13.35
N LEU A 736 32.94 -20.10 14.09
CA LEU A 736 34.33 -20.00 13.71
C LEU A 736 34.72 -21.44 13.36
N ASN A 737 34.95 -21.71 12.08
CA ASN A 737 35.55 -22.96 11.62
C ASN A 737 36.95 -23.02 12.23
N LEU A 738 37.01 -23.54 13.45
CA LEU A 738 38.24 -23.78 14.18
C LEU A 738 38.68 -25.21 13.85
N SER A 739 39.93 -25.36 13.44
CA SER A 739 40.56 -26.66 13.31
C SER A 739 40.57 -27.40 14.65
N PHE A 740 40.77 -28.72 14.59
CA PHE A 740 40.87 -29.57 15.79
C PHE A 740 41.96 -29.06 16.75
N ASP A 741 43.09 -28.60 16.21
CA ASP A 741 44.21 -28.09 17.02
C ASP A 741 43.93 -26.69 17.61
N GLU A 742 43.19 -25.84 16.90
CA GLU A 742 42.71 -24.55 17.43
C GLU A 742 41.76 -24.75 18.62
N GLN A 743 40.79 -25.68 18.51
CA GLN A 743 39.88 -26.01 19.61
C GLN A 743 40.64 -26.57 20.81
N ARG A 744 41.65 -27.41 20.55
CA ARG A 744 42.50 -28.00 21.59
C ARG A 744 43.27 -26.92 22.35
N ILE A 745 43.87 -25.94 21.67
CA ILE A 745 44.59 -24.84 22.32
C ILE A 745 43.64 -23.92 23.08
N ILE A 746 42.47 -23.58 22.53
CA ILE A 746 41.46 -22.77 23.22
C ILE A 746 41.01 -23.43 24.53
N ASN A 747 40.79 -24.75 24.53
CA ASN A 747 40.37 -25.47 25.72
C ASN A 747 41.43 -25.47 26.84
N LEU A 748 42.72 -25.36 26.49
CA LEU A 748 43.80 -25.20 27.46
C LEU A 748 43.84 -23.80 28.09
N ILE A 749 43.40 -22.77 27.35
CA ILE A 749 43.33 -21.37 27.82
C ILE A 749 42.07 -21.12 28.65
N LYS A 750 40.99 -21.89 28.45
CA LYS A 750 39.65 -21.67 29.01
C LYS A 750 39.47 -21.58 30.55
N PRO A 751 40.44 -21.94 31.42
CA PRO A 751 40.29 -21.63 32.85
C PRO A 751 40.99 -20.35 33.30
N ASN A 752 42.16 -19.99 32.75
CA ASN A 752 43.02 -18.89 33.20
C ASN A 752 44.10 -18.55 32.13
N PRO A 753 44.72 -17.36 32.17
CA PRO A 753 45.88 -17.05 31.32
C PRO A 753 46.99 -18.09 31.49
N ILE A 754 47.48 -18.65 30.37
CA ILE A 754 48.48 -19.74 30.38
C ILE A 754 49.70 -19.38 29.54
N HIS A 755 50.90 -19.71 30.03
CA HIS A 755 52.16 -19.44 29.35
C HIS A 755 52.35 -20.36 28.14
N ILE A 756 52.96 -19.85 27.06
CA ILE A 756 53.18 -20.61 25.81
C ILE A 756 53.87 -21.97 26.02
N ASP A 757 54.87 -22.06 26.90
CA ASP A 757 55.58 -23.32 27.17
C ASP A 757 54.65 -24.40 27.74
N LYS A 758 53.68 -24.01 28.57
CA LYS A 758 52.69 -24.92 29.12
C LYS A 758 51.65 -25.33 28.08
N ILE A 759 51.31 -24.45 27.14
CA ILE A 759 50.49 -24.79 25.98
C ILE A 759 51.20 -25.84 25.11
N ILE A 760 52.50 -25.67 24.84
CA ILE A 760 53.30 -26.63 24.07
C ILE A 760 53.31 -28.00 24.77
N GLU A 761 53.58 -28.02 26.07
CA GLU A 761 53.61 -29.26 26.87
C GLU A 761 52.26 -29.99 26.89
N LEU A 762 51.16 -29.27 27.17
CA LEU A 762 49.83 -29.87 27.33
C LEU A 762 49.13 -30.18 26.00
N SER A 763 49.43 -29.43 24.94
CA SER A 763 48.88 -29.69 23.61
C SER A 763 49.59 -30.85 22.89
N GLY A 764 50.83 -31.18 23.25
CA GLY A 764 51.61 -32.22 22.57
C GLY A 764 51.92 -31.90 21.10
N LEU A 765 51.71 -30.65 20.67
CA LEU A 765 52.03 -30.16 19.34
C LEU A 765 53.48 -29.64 19.33
N ASN A 766 54.12 -29.64 18.16
CA ASN A 766 55.45 -29.06 18.05
C ASN A 766 55.41 -27.52 18.25
N ILE A 767 56.54 -26.94 18.64
CA ILE A 767 56.62 -25.51 18.98
C ILE A 767 56.16 -24.59 17.83
N SER A 768 56.48 -24.95 16.59
CA SER A 768 56.14 -24.18 15.39
C SER A 768 54.63 -24.16 15.13
N ASN A 769 53.94 -25.28 15.31
CA ASN A 769 52.49 -25.38 15.12
C ASN A 769 51.75 -24.61 16.21
N VAL A 770 52.20 -24.70 17.48
CA VAL A 770 51.57 -23.95 18.58
C VAL A 770 51.69 -22.44 18.35
N GLN A 771 52.87 -21.97 17.91
CA GLN A 771 53.07 -20.55 17.60
C GLN A 771 52.18 -20.07 16.44
N LEU A 772 52.07 -20.88 15.38
CA LEU A 772 51.20 -20.56 14.25
C LEU A 772 49.72 -20.49 14.66
N ILE A 773 49.24 -21.48 15.42
CA ILE A 773 47.84 -21.54 15.86
C ILE A 773 47.52 -20.39 16.81
N LEU A 774 48.41 -20.05 17.76
CA LEU A 774 48.21 -18.91 18.66
C LEU A 774 48.13 -17.60 17.88
N PHE A 775 48.96 -17.44 16.85
CA PHE A 775 48.92 -16.27 15.97
C PHE A 775 47.61 -16.21 15.16
N GLU A 776 47.14 -17.33 14.62
CA GLU A 776 45.85 -17.40 13.90
C GLU A 776 44.66 -17.08 14.82
N LEU A 777 44.66 -17.59 16.05
CA LEU A 777 43.63 -17.31 17.05
C LEU A 777 43.64 -15.85 17.53
N GLU A 778 44.81 -15.22 17.60
CA GLU A 778 44.96 -13.80 17.93
C GLU A 778 44.50 -12.91 16.77
N LEU A 779 44.80 -13.28 15.51
CA LEU A 779 44.24 -12.63 14.31
C LEU A 779 42.71 -12.74 14.22
N LYS A 780 42.15 -13.86 14.69
CA LYS A 780 40.69 -14.07 14.80
C LYS A 780 40.06 -13.31 15.99
N SER A 781 40.85 -12.56 16.77
CA SER A 781 40.42 -11.87 17.98
C SER A 781 39.75 -12.79 19.02
N ILE A 782 40.18 -14.05 19.09
CA ILE A 782 39.67 -15.03 20.07
C ILE A 782 40.52 -15.01 21.34
N ILE A 783 41.83 -14.83 21.19
CA ILE A 783 42.79 -14.76 22.30
C ILE A 783 43.65 -13.50 22.16
N GLN A 784 44.24 -13.06 23.27
CA GLN A 784 45.22 -11.98 23.30
C GLN A 784 46.46 -12.39 24.07
N GLN A 785 47.63 -11.97 23.58
CA GLN A 785 48.87 -12.08 24.34
C GLN A 785 48.98 -10.97 25.41
N THR A 786 49.26 -11.38 26.64
CA THR A 786 49.57 -10.52 27.78
C THR A 786 51.07 -10.53 28.09
N ASN A 787 51.52 -9.66 29.00
CA ASN A 787 52.93 -9.54 29.36
C ASN A 787 53.54 -10.89 29.78
N GLY A 788 54.73 -11.19 29.27
CA GLY A 788 55.45 -12.42 29.60
C GLY A 788 54.98 -13.67 28.84
N LYS A 789 54.44 -13.54 27.62
CA LYS A 789 54.01 -14.67 26.75
C LYS A 789 52.89 -15.54 27.34
N TYR A 790 51.99 -14.92 28.10
CA TYR A 790 50.75 -15.55 28.57
C TYR A 790 49.61 -15.23 27.62
N TYR A 791 48.80 -16.23 27.28
CA TYR A 791 47.64 -16.08 26.42
C TYR A 791 46.35 -16.24 27.23
N GLN A 792 45.38 -15.35 27.00
CA GLN A 792 44.04 -15.40 27.60
C GLN A 792 42.97 -15.17 26.53
N LEU A 793 41.75 -15.65 26.76
CA LEU A 793 40.60 -15.36 25.90
C LEU A 793 40.24 -13.86 25.97
N ILE A 794 39.79 -13.29 24.85
CA ILE A 794 39.30 -11.91 24.75
C ILE A 794 37.86 -11.82 25.25
#